data_AF-A0A4Y1RIB8-F1
#
_entry.id   AF-A0A4Y1RIB8-F1
#
_cell.length_a   1.000
_cell.length_b   1.000
_cell.length_c   1.000
_cell.angle_alpha   90.00
_cell.angle_beta   90.00
_cell.angle_gamma   90.00
#
_symmetry.space_group_name_H-M   'P 1'
#
loop_
_entity.id
_entity.type
_entity.pdbx_description
1 polymer ?
#
loop_
_entity_poly.entity_id
_entity_poly.type
_entity_poly.pdbx_seq_one_letter_code
_entity_poly.pdbx_strand_id
1 'polypeptide(L)'
;KGEEGKRHENDGSWHIWVHCTATSKSGGGAAGYDVPEGVEIRDDSNQGGFGICAELQREFRNRIKYALECRKEAKRRYNEGAVPGFDPATKFIRETNWVCAPVPPAVADRRVEITGPVERKMIINALNSGAKVFMADFEDALSPTWENLMRGQVNLKDAVDGSITFHDKARNRVYKLNDKNTAKLFVRPRGWHLPEAHILIDGEPATGCLVDFGLYFFHNYAAFRQTQGAGCMKIRLIFRCCFCHDFGREAKIWNCVFERAEKKAGIERGSIRATVLIETLPAVFQMDEILHELRDHSVGLNCGRWDYIFSYIKTFQGHPDRLLPDRFLVGMTQHFMRNYSDLLIRTCHRRGVHAMGGMAAQIPIRDDPAANEAALDLVRKDKLREVKAGHDGTWAAHPGLIPACMEVFTNNMGSNTPNQIQSMRREDASSITEEDLLERPRGVRTLEGLRLNTRVGIQYLAAWLTGTGSVPLYNLMEDAATAEISRVQNWQWIKYGVELDGDGLGVRVGKELFGSGGGRNAEDRERGWEREVQEGNPPVKVVVVLQAMMFRKGSKSGTVREEFVKILTKEALEFVAELQREFRNRIKKLREGTMRGVPGFDPATKFIRETNWVCAPVPPAVADRRVEITGPVERKMIINALNSGAKVFMADFEDALSPTWENLMRGQVNLKDAIDGSITFHDKARNRVYKLNDKNTAKLFVRPRGWHLPEAHILIDGEPATGCLVDFGLYFFHNYAAFRQTQGAGFGPFFYLPKMENSREAKIWNCVFERAEKKAGIERGSIRATVLIETLPAVFQMDEILHELRDHSVGLNCGRWDYIFSYIKTFQGHPDRLLPDRFLVGMTQHFMRNYSDLLIRTCHRRGVHAMGGMAAQIPIRDDPAANEAALDLVRKDKLREVKAGHDGTWAAHPGLIPACMEVFTNNMGSNTPNQIQSMRREDASSITEEDLLERPRGVRTLEGLRLNTRVGIQYLAAWLTGTGSVPLYNLMEDAATAEISRVQNWQWIKYGVELDGDGLGVRVGNVLFGRVVEEEMQRIEREVGKEKFKKGMYKEACKLFTAMHCSNT
;
A
#
# COMPACT_ATOMS: atom_id res chain seq x y z
N LYS A 1 -54.10 19.47 35.56
CA LYS A 1 -55.18 20.45 35.82
C LYS A 1 -54.66 21.79 35.32
N GLY A 2 -55.28 22.40 34.29
CA GLY A 2 -54.75 23.56 33.55
C GLY A 2 -53.62 23.17 32.56
N GLU A 3 -53.45 23.72 31.34
CA GLU A 3 -54.18 24.76 30.54
C GLU A 3 -54.26 26.19 31.14
N GLU A 4 -54.18 27.33 30.40
CA GLU A 4 -53.65 27.67 29.03
C GLU A 4 -52.21 28.29 29.17
N GLY A 5 -51.48 28.79 28.16
CA GLY A 5 -51.65 28.84 26.70
C GLY A 5 -51.11 30.13 26.04
N LYS A 6 -50.92 30.13 24.70
CA LYS A 6 -50.48 31.22 23.77
C LYS A 6 -49.13 31.92 24.09
N ARG A 7 -48.09 31.81 23.25
CA ARG A 7 -47.84 32.41 21.90
C ARG A 7 -47.52 33.91 21.88
N HIS A 8 -46.26 34.26 21.61
CA HIS A 8 -45.85 34.89 20.35
C HIS A 8 -44.34 34.67 20.07
N GLU A 9 -43.92 34.78 18.81
CA GLU A 9 -42.57 34.48 18.33
C GLU A 9 -41.79 35.76 17.98
N ASN A 10 -40.48 35.79 18.26
CA ASN A 10 -39.49 36.25 17.28
C ASN A 10 -38.05 35.89 17.66
N ASP A 11 -37.27 35.50 16.64
CA ASP A 11 -35.81 35.30 16.52
C ASP A 11 -35.01 34.65 17.68
N GLY A 12 -34.07 33.76 17.32
CA GLY A 12 -33.19 33.08 18.26
C GLY A 12 -32.53 31.83 17.68
N SER A 13 -31.20 31.85 17.62
CA SER A 13 -30.38 30.63 17.51
C SER A 13 -30.63 29.68 18.69
N TRP A 14 -30.37 28.38 18.55
CA TRP A 14 -29.36 27.62 19.33
C TRP A 14 -29.45 26.10 19.13
N HIS A 15 -28.31 25.44 19.37
CA HIS A 15 -28.05 24.03 19.69
C HIS A 15 -29.14 22.94 19.55
N ILE A 16 -28.74 21.84 18.91
CA ILE A 16 -29.09 20.48 19.36
C ILE A 16 -27.81 19.81 19.89
N TRP A 17 -27.70 19.72 21.23
CA TRP A 17 -26.79 18.80 21.91
C TRP A 17 -27.61 17.66 22.50
N VAL A 18 -27.24 16.42 22.23
CA VAL A 18 -27.64 15.26 23.05
C VAL A 18 -26.39 14.43 23.33
N HIS A 19 -25.92 14.48 24.57
CA HIS A 19 -24.94 13.53 25.07
C HIS A 19 -25.60 12.16 25.29
N CYS A 20 -24.83 11.09 25.12
CA CYS A 20 -25.02 9.91 25.96
C CYS A 20 -23.65 9.37 26.39
N THR A 21 -23.34 9.54 27.68
CA THR A 21 -22.23 8.86 28.37
C THR A 21 -22.81 7.75 29.23
N ALA A 22 -22.21 6.56 29.22
CA ALA A 22 -22.63 5.46 30.08
C ALA A 22 -21.45 4.87 30.86
N THR A 23 -21.27 5.33 32.10
CA THR A 23 -20.63 4.53 33.17
C THR A 23 -21.72 3.78 33.93
N SER A 24 -21.43 2.55 34.37
CA SER A 24 -22.47 1.60 34.81
C SER A 24 -22.99 1.82 36.23
N LYS A 25 -24.33 1.74 36.40
CA LYS A 25 -24.99 0.79 37.32
C LYS A 25 -26.53 0.80 37.25
N SER A 26 -27.10 -0.42 37.29
CA SER A 26 -28.43 -0.83 37.81
C SER A 26 -29.71 -0.05 37.44
N GLY A 27 -30.65 -0.73 36.76
CA GLY A 27 -32.10 -0.50 36.92
C GLY A 27 -32.92 -0.44 35.63
N GLY A 28 -33.53 -1.56 35.22
CA GLY A 28 -34.41 -1.65 34.05
C GLY A 28 -33.76 -2.38 32.86
N GLY A 29 -34.51 -3.29 32.23
CA GLY A 29 -33.98 -4.22 31.24
C GLY A 29 -33.97 -3.67 29.81
N ALA A 30 -32.80 -3.71 29.17
CA ALA A 30 -32.62 -3.67 27.72
C ALA A 30 -31.59 -4.75 27.34
N ALA A 31 -31.79 -5.45 26.22
CA ALA A 31 -30.97 -6.61 25.87
C ALA A 31 -29.53 -6.21 25.51
N GLY A 32 -28.56 -6.76 26.24
CA GLY A 32 -27.13 -6.63 25.95
C GLY A 32 -26.66 -7.58 24.85
N TYR A 33 -25.44 -7.34 24.36
CA TYR A 33 -24.78 -8.14 23.34
C TYR A 33 -24.53 -9.59 23.78
N ASP A 34 -24.67 -10.52 22.83
CA ASP A 34 -24.26 -11.92 22.96
C ASP A 34 -23.06 -12.20 22.03
N VAL A 35 -21.94 -11.49 22.31
CA VAL A 35 -20.66 -11.67 21.61
C VAL A 35 -19.95 -12.89 22.21
N PRO A 36 -19.54 -13.89 21.39
CA PRO A 36 -18.89 -15.09 21.91
C PRO A 36 -17.56 -14.78 22.59
N GLU A 37 -17.21 -15.58 23.59
CA GLU A 37 -15.88 -15.58 24.20
C GLU A 37 -14.78 -15.59 23.12
N GLY A 38 -13.77 -14.73 23.26
CA GLY A 38 -12.63 -14.60 22.35
C GLY A 38 -12.91 -13.89 21.02
N VAL A 39 -14.08 -13.27 20.83
CA VAL A 39 -14.40 -12.46 19.64
C VAL A 39 -14.33 -10.97 19.98
N GLU A 40 -13.56 -10.19 19.20
CA GLU A 40 -13.56 -8.72 19.29
C GLU A 40 -14.13 -8.11 18.01
N ILE A 41 -15.13 -7.23 18.17
CA ILE A 41 -15.67 -6.40 17.09
C ILE A 41 -15.20 -4.97 17.33
N ARG A 42 -14.64 -4.33 16.30
CA ARG A 42 -13.98 -3.02 16.41
C ARG A 42 -14.91 -1.82 16.18
N ASP A 43 -16.21 -2.04 16.32
CA ASP A 43 -17.31 -1.11 16.02
C ASP A 43 -18.55 -1.43 16.88
N ASP A 44 -19.37 -0.43 17.21
CA ASP A 44 -20.51 -0.53 18.13
C ASP A 44 -21.81 -1.03 17.45
N SER A 45 -21.72 -1.76 16.34
CA SER A 45 -22.88 -2.18 15.54
C SER A 45 -23.54 -3.47 16.04
N ASN A 46 -24.77 -3.34 16.52
CA ASN A 46 -25.54 -4.42 17.12
C ASN A 46 -26.10 -5.40 16.07
N GLN A 47 -25.36 -6.49 15.80
CA GLN A 47 -25.81 -7.61 14.95
C GLN A 47 -25.50 -8.96 15.62
N GLY A 48 -26.51 -9.83 15.74
CA GLY A 48 -26.32 -11.22 16.18
C GLY A 48 -25.89 -12.12 15.02
N GLY A 49 -25.05 -13.12 15.27
CA GLY A 49 -24.60 -14.08 14.25
C GLY A 49 -23.09 -14.36 14.24
N PHE A 50 -22.30 -13.52 14.91
CA PHE A 50 -20.85 -13.74 15.05
C PHE A 50 -20.50 -15.07 15.74
N GLY A 51 -21.42 -15.69 16.49
CA GLY A 51 -21.27 -17.04 17.04
C GLY A 51 -21.04 -18.16 16.01
N ILE A 52 -21.69 -18.13 14.83
CA ILE A 52 -21.33 -19.12 13.79
C ILE A 52 -20.01 -18.76 13.10
N CYS A 53 -19.72 -17.47 12.93
CA CYS A 53 -18.45 -17.01 12.35
C CYS A 53 -17.25 -17.43 13.23
N ALA A 54 -17.38 -17.33 14.55
CA ALA A 54 -16.40 -17.75 15.55
C ALA A 54 -16.14 -19.26 15.52
N GLU A 55 -17.20 -20.08 15.52
CA GLU A 55 -17.07 -21.54 15.41
C GLU A 55 -16.41 -21.98 14.10
N LEU A 56 -16.85 -21.42 12.96
CA LEU A 56 -16.29 -21.75 11.65
C LEU A 56 -14.81 -21.33 11.56
N GLN A 57 -14.45 -20.14 12.06
CA GLN A 57 -13.05 -19.70 12.11
C GLN A 57 -12.21 -20.65 12.97
N ARG A 58 -12.67 -20.99 14.18
CA ARG A 58 -11.93 -21.89 15.09
C ARG A 58 -11.70 -23.27 14.50
N GLU A 59 -12.73 -23.84 13.87
CA GLU A 59 -12.69 -25.19 13.28
C GLU A 59 -11.86 -25.25 11.99
N PHE A 60 -11.90 -24.20 11.16
CA PHE A 60 -11.33 -24.24 9.80
C PHE A 60 -10.08 -23.38 9.57
N ARG A 61 -9.75 -22.39 10.42
CA ARG A 61 -8.59 -21.48 10.19
C ARG A 61 -7.28 -22.21 9.89
N ASN A 62 -7.02 -23.33 10.58
CA ASN A 62 -5.79 -24.10 10.40
C ASN A 62 -5.77 -24.83 9.04
N ARG A 63 -6.93 -25.34 8.57
CA ARG A 63 -7.06 -25.97 7.25
C ARG A 63 -6.93 -24.94 6.13
N ILE A 64 -7.49 -23.75 6.33
CA ILE A 64 -7.41 -22.61 5.40
C ILE A 64 -5.97 -22.12 5.29
N LYS A 65 -5.30 -21.85 6.42
CA LYS A 65 -3.87 -21.49 6.47
C LYS A 65 -3.01 -22.53 5.74
N TYR A 66 -3.21 -23.82 6.02
CA TYR A 66 -2.48 -24.90 5.34
C TYR A 66 -2.72 -24.93 3.82
N ALA A 67 -3.97 -24.75 3.37
CA ALA A 67 -4.28 -24.63 1.94
C ALA A 67 -3.57 -23.42 1.30
N LEU A 68 -3.56 -22.25 1.96
CA LEU A 68 -2.84 -21.06 1.49
C LEU A 68 -1.33 -21.26 1.38
N GLU A 69 -0.70 -22.02 2.29
CA GLU A 69 0.72 -22.41 2.14
C GLU A 69 0.93 -23.37 0.96
N CYS A 70 0.02 -24.33 0.74
CA CYS A 70 0.07 -25.22 -0.43
C CYS A 70 0.02 -24.43 -1.76
N ARG A 71 -0.74 -23.31 -1.81
CA ARG A 71 -0.74 -22.41 -2.97
C ARG A 71 0.63 -21.76 -3.20
N LYS A 72 1.34 -21.37 -2.15
CA LYS A 72 2.69 -20.76 -2.26
C LYS A 72 3.70 -21.78 -2.78
N GLU A 73 3.64 -23.02 -2.30
CA GLU A 73 4.51 -24.10 -2.75
C GLU A 73 4.22 -24.51 -4.21
N ALA A 74 2.94 -24.65 -4.58
CA ALA A 74 2.54 -24.80 -5.98
C ALA A 74 3.10 -23.66 -6.85
N LYS A 75 2.98 -22.41 -6.37
CA LYS A 75 3.45 -21.23 -7.07
C LYS A 75 4.99 -21.16 -7.17
N ARG A 76 5.72 -21.70 -6.19
CA ARG A 76 7.18 -21.88 -6.23
C ARG A 76 7.57 -22.85 -7.33
N ARG A 77 6.99 -24.06 -7.33
CA ARG A 77 7.17 -25.09 -8.39
C ARG A 77 6.92 -24.52 -9.79
N TYR A 78 5.83 -23.77 -9.99
CA TYR A 78 5.53 -23.16 -11.30
C TYR A 78 6.52 -22.07 -11.73
N ASN A 79 7.18 -21.38 -10.78
CA ASN A 79 8.27 -20.44 -11.11
C ASN A 79 9.56 -21.16 -11.50
N GLU A 80 9.77 -22.39 -11.03
CA GLU A 80 10.95 -23.23 -11.27
C GLU A 80 10.82 -24.09 -12.55
N GLY A 81 9.77 -23.87 -13.35
CA GLY A 81 9.56 -24.52 -14.65
C GLY A 81 8.50 -25.62 -14.66
N ALA A 82 7.93 -26.00 -13.51
CA ALA A 82 6.79 -26.93 -13.49
C ALA A 82 5.53 -26.30 -14.11
N VAL A 83 4.60 -27.15 -14.54
CA VAL A 83 3.29 -26.78 -15.09
C VAL A 83 2.17 -27.47 -14.27
N PRO A 84 0.94 -26.94 -14.23
CA PRO A 84 -0.20 -27.67 -13.71
C PRO A 84 -0.62 -28.78 -14.69
N GLY A 85 -1.14 -29.89 -14.16
CA GLY A 85 -1.55 -31.08 -14.90
C GLY A 85 -2.53 -31.93 -14.08
N PHE A 86 -3.12 -32.97 -14.68
CA PHE A 86 -4.09 -33.86 -14.03
C PHE A 86 -3.38 -34.87 -13.12
N ASP A 87 -3.57 -34.75 -11.80
CA ASP A 87 -2.84 -35.61 -10.85
C ASP A 87 -3.15 -37.11 -11.06
N PRO A 88 -2.14 -37.98 -11.28
CA PRO A 88 -2.37 -39.42 -11.47
C PRO A 88 -3.02 -40.10 -10.26
N ALA A 89 -2.81 -39.61 -9.03
CA ALA A 89 -3.33 -40.25 -7.82
C ALA A 89 -4.86 -40.14 -7.69
N THR A 90 -5.50 -39.12 -8.28
CA THR A 90 -6.98 -39.02 -8.37
C THR A 90 -7.56 -39.47 -9.70
N LYS A 91 -6.77 -40.15 -10.55
CA LYS A 91 -7.27 -40.75 -11.80
C LYS A 91 -8.53 -41.60 -11.60
N PHE A 92 -8.63 -42.32 -10.47
CA PHE A 92 -9.83 -43.10 -10.12
C PHE A 92 -11.10 -42.24 -9.95
N ILE A 93 -11.01 -41.02 -9.42
CA ILE A 93 -12.15 -40.08 -9.31
C ILE A 93 -12.60 -39.69 -10.72
N ARG A 94 -11.64 -39.39 -11.60
CA ARG A 94 -11.94 -38.99 -12.97
C ARG A 94 -12.53 -40.13 -13.79
N GLU A 95 -12.01 -41.35 -13.68
CA GLU A 95 -12.47 -42.49 -14.48
C GLU A 95 -13.78 -43.11 -13.96
N THR A 96 -14.00 -43.21 -12.64
CA THR A 96 -15.19 -43.87 -12.09
C THR A 96 -16.51 -43.14 -12.38
N ASN A 97 -17.59 -43.91 -12.49
CA ASN A 97 -18.94 -43.41 -12.74
C ASN A 97 -19.66 -43.06 -11.44
N TRP A 98 -19.54 -41.80 -11.04
CA TRP A 98 -20.30 -41.15 -9.98
C TRP A 98 -20.88 -39.82 -10.49
N VAL A 99 -21.91 -39.32 -9.80
CA VAL A 99 -22.60 -38.05 -10.05
C VAL A 99 -22.77 -37.26 -8.76
N CYS A 100 -23.02 -35.95 -8.85
CA CYS A 100 -23.40 -35.13 -7.71
C CYS A 100 -24.87 -35.40 -7.30
N ALA A 101 -25.24 -34.94 -6.10
CA ALA A 101 -26.63 -34.94 -5.63
C ALA A 101 -27.49 -34.04 -6.55
N PRO A 102 -28.71 -34.47 -6.98
CA PRO A 102 -29.49 -33.80 -8.01
C PRO A 102 -29.71 -32.30 -7.81
N VAL A 103 -29.65 -31.54 -8.91
CA VAL A 103 -29.87 -30.09 -8.89
C VAL A 103 -31.33 -29.79 -8.50
N PRO A 104 -31.60 -28.91 -7.51
CA PRO A 104 -32.97 -28.64 -7.06
C PRO A 104 -33.85 -28.01 -8.15
N PRO A 105 -35.14 -28.38 -8.27
CA PRO A 105 -36.04 -27.85 -9.30
C PRO A 105 -36.08 -26.31 -9.38
N ALA A 106 -36.05 -25.61 -8.24
CA ALA A 106 -36.04 -24.15 -8.19
C ALA A 106 -34.74 -23.47 -8.69
N VAL A 107 -33.73 -24.24 -9.13
CA VAL A 107 -32.54 -23.80 -9.87
C VAL A 107 -32.19 -24.76 -11.02
N ALA A 108 -33.16 -25.53 -11.52
CA ALA A 108 -32.96 -26.38 -12.68
C ALA A 108 -32.82 -25.57 -13.98
N ASP A 109 -33.52 -24.42 -14.07
CA ASP A 109 -33.39 -23.43 -15.14
C ASP A 109 -32.54 -22.24 -14.65
N ARG A 110 -31.35 -22.10 -15.24
CA ARG A 110 -30.36 -21.06 -14.92
C ARG A 110 -29.97 -20.24 -16.15
N ARG A 111 -30.77 -20.29 -17.22
CA ARG A 111 -30.34 -19.90 -18.59
C ARG A 111 -29.75 -18.49 -18.73
N VAL A 112 -30.16 -17.55 -17.86
CA VAL A 112 -29.46 -16.28 -17.64
C VAL A 112 -29.38 -16.00 -16.15
N GLU A 113 -28.18 -15.71 -15.66
CA GLU A 113 -27.92 -15.16 -14.34
C GLU A 113 -27.41 -13.72 -14.46
N ILE A 114 -27.84 -12.83 -13.56
CA ILE A 114 -27.29 -11.48 -13.43
C ILE A 114 -26.32 -11.44 -12.24
N THR A 115 -25.22 -10.71 -12.37
CA THR A 115 -24.29 -10.45 -11.25
C THR A 115 -24.38 -9.00 -10.79
N GLY A 116 -23.98 -8.71 -9.55
CA GLY A 116 -23.87 -7.32 -9.08
C GLY A 116 -23.62 -7.19 -7.58
N PRO A 117 -23.20 -6.00 -7.12
CA PRO A 117 -22.87 -5.76 -5.72
C PRO A 117 -24.10 -5.84 -4.80
N VAL A 118 -23.85 -6.12 -3.53
CA VAL A 118 -24.84 -6.11 -2.43
C VAL A 118 -25.40 -4.70 -2.07
N GLU A 119 -25.37 -3.75 -3.00
CA GLU A 119 -25.93 -2.40 -2.84
C GLU A 119 -27.45 -2.42 -3.00
N ARG A 120 -28.18 -1.75 -2.09
CA ARG A 120 -29.63 -1.93 -1.90
C ARG A 120 -30.44 -1.68 -3.17
N LYS A 121 -30.08 -0.68 -3.98
CA LYS A 121 -30.76 -0.39 -5.25
C LYS A 121 -30.42 -1.43 -6.33
N MET A 122 -29.17 -1.90 -6.36
CA MET A 122 -28.72 -2.90 -7.32
C MET A 122 -29.36 -4.27 -7.07
N ILE A 123 -29.46 -4.71 -5.81
CA ILE A 123 -30.18 -5.93 -5.42
C ILE A 123 -31.62 -5.93 -5.95
N ILE A 124 -32.37 -4.84 -5.73
CA ILE A 124 -33.76 -4.73 -6.22
C ILE A 124 -33.82 -4.80 -7.75
N ASN A 125 -32.96 -4.04 -8.44
CA ASN A 125 -32.92 -4.02 -9.91
C ASN A 125 -32.55 -5.40 -10.49
N ALA A 126 -31.61 -6.11 -9.87
CA ALA A 126 -31.14 -7.42 -10.31
C ALA A 126 -32.18 -8.52 -10.07
N LEU A 127 -32.82 -8.54 -8.89
CA LEU A 127 -33.91 -9.48 -8.59
C LEU A 127 -35.13 -9.26 -9.49
N ASN A 128 -35.41 -8.01 -9.90
CA ASN A 128 -36.50 -7.67 -10.81
C ASN A 128 -36.12 -7.72 -12.31
N SER A 129 -34.88 -8.08 -12.66
CA SER A 129 -34.34 -7.98 -14.04
C SER A 129 -34.93 -8.96 -15.06
N GLY A 130 -35.69 -9.96 -14.61
CA GLY A 130 -36.13 -11.09 -15.43
C GLY A 130 -35.11 -12.22 -15.56
N ALA A 131 -33.91 -12.09 -14.98
CA ALA A 131 -32.94 -13.18 -14.89
C ALA A 131 -33.49 -14.37 -14.07
N LYS A 132 -32.98 -15.58 -14.32
CA LYS A 132 -33.35 -16.77 -13.53
C LYS A 132 -32.70 -16.75 -12.14
N VAL A 133 -31.47 -16.24 -12.08
CA VAL A 133 -30.64 -16.15 -10.88
C VAL A 133 -30.05 -14.74 -10.77
N PHE A 134 -29.85 -14.26 -9.54
CA PHE A 134 -29.02 -13.11 -9.22
C PHE A 134 -27.90 -13.55 -8.27
N MET A 135 -26.64 -13.37 -8.69
CA MET A 135 -25.47 -13.49 -7.83
C MET A 135 -25.19 -12.13 -7.17
N ALA A 136 -25.56 -12.01 -5.90
CA ALA A 136 -25.22 -10.85 -5.08
C ALA A 136 -23.81 -10.97 -4.51
N ASP A 137 -22.98 -9.96 -4.74
CA ASP A 137 -21.54 -10.09 -4.61
C ASP A 137 -20.92 -9.32 -3.42
N PHE A 138 -20.11 -10.03 -2.63
CA PHE A 138 -19.20 -9.50 -1.62
C PHE A 138 -17.72 -9.55 -2.04
N GLU A 139 -17.39 -10.19 -3.16
CA GLU A 139 -16.03 -10.31 -3.71
C GLU A 139 -15.78 -9.22 -4.79
N ASP A 140 -15.47 -9.61 -6.03
CA ASP A 140 -14.77 -8.74 -6.99
C ASP A 140 -15.59 -7.54 -7.48
N ALA A 141 -16.93 -7.58 -7.45
CA ALA A 141 -17.79 -6.42 -7.74
C ALA A 141 -18.07 -5.53 -6.52
N LEU A 142 -17.47 -5.80 -5.35
CA LEU A 142 -17.61 -5.01 -4.13
C LEU A 142 -16.28 -4.37 -3.70
N SER A 143 -16.36 -3.14 -3.17
CA SER A 143 -15.31 -2.61 -2.31
C SER A 143 -15.60 -3.02 -0.87
N PRO A 144 -14.78 -3.89 -0.24
CA PRO A 144 -15.09 -4.54 1.04
C PRO A 144 -14.81 -3.62 2.24
N THR A 145 -15.40 -2.43 2.24
CA THR A 145 -15.46 -1.57 3.45
C THR A 145 -16.43 -2.19 4.46
N TRP A 146 -16.21 -1.96 5.75
CA TRP A 146 -17.08 -2.48 6.81
C TRP A 146 -18.56 -2.12 6.60
N GLU A 147 -18.81 -0.88 6.19
CA GLU A 147 -20.15 -0.37 5.92
C GLU A 147 -20.80 -1.06 4.72
N ASN A 148 -20.03 -1.32 3.65
CA ASN A 148 -20.53 -2.05 2.47
C ASN A 148 -20.86 -3.51 2.80
N LEU A 149 -19.99 -4.18 3.57
CA LEU A 149 -20.18 -5.57 3.98
C LEU A 149 -21.41 -5.70 4.91
N MET A 150 -21.48 -4.92 5.99
CA MET A 150 -22.56 -5.01 6.96
C MET A 150 -23.90 -4.51 6.39
N ARG A 151 -23.92 -3.44 5.59
CA ARG A 151 -25.15 -3.04 4.85
C ARG A 151 -25.54 -4.08 3.82
N GLY A 152 -24.57 -4.76 3.20
CA GLY A 152 -24.82 -5.86 2.28
C GLY A 152 -25.59 -7.00 2.94
N GLN A 153 -25.13 -7.48 4.11
CA GLN A 153 -25.83 -8.51 4.88
C GLN A 153 -27.27 -8.08 5.25
N VAL A 154 -27.46 -6.83 5.70
CA VAL A 154 -28.81 -6.28 5.98
C VAL A 154 -29.67 -6.22 4.71
N ASN A 155 -29.14 -5.76 3.58
CA ASN A 155 -29.88 -5.71 2.32
C ASN A 155 -30.28 -7.12 1.83
N LEU A 156 -29.42 -8.12 2.00
CA LEU A 156 -29.72 -9.50 1.62
C LEU A 156 -30.77 -10.13 2.53
N LYS A 157 -30.71 -9.89 3.84
CA LYS A 157 -31.77 -10.29 4.78
C LYS A 157 -33.11 -9.67 4.38
N ASP A 158 -33.16 -8.36 4.16
CA ASP A 158 -34.38 -7.68 3.73
C ASP A 158 -34.89 -8.18 2.36
N ALA A 159 -34.00 -8.66 1.48
CA ALA A 159 -34.37 -9.23 0.20
C ALA A 159 -34.95 -10.65 0.31
N VAL A 160 -34.46 -11.46 1.26
CA VAL A 160 -35.03 -12.78 1.60
C VAL A 160 -36.37 -12.64 2.32
N ASP A 161 -36.49 -11.67 3.23
CA ASP A 161 -37.74 -11.31 3.92
C ASP A 161 -38.78 -10.65 3.00
N GLY A 162 -38.41 -10.29 1.76
CA GLY A 162 -39.28 -9.57 0.81
C GLY A 162 -39.53 -8.10 1.15
N SER A 163 -38.90 -7.57 2.20
CA SER A 163 -39.09 -6.22 2.74
C SER A 163 -38.19 -5.15 2.11
N ILE A 164 -37.20 -5.55 1.30
CA ILE A 164 -36.22 -4.63 0.69
C ILE A 164 -36.89 -3.56 -0.18
N THR A 165 -36.66 -2.31 0.21
CA THR A 165 -37.14 -1.11 -0.48
C THR A 165 -36.04 -0.05 -0.52
N PHE A 166 -36.05 0.79 -1.56
CA PHE A 166 -35.11 1.89 -1.73
C PHE A 166 -35.83 3.13 -2.28
N HIS A 167 -35.70 4.27 -1.62
CA HIS A 167 -36.24 5.55 -2.09
C HIS A 167 -35.13 6.39 -2.75
N ASP A 168 -35.15 6.47 -4.09
CA ASP A 168 -34.36 7.41 -4.87
C ASP A 168 -34.96 8.81 -4.73
N LYS A 169 -34.58 9.52 -3.66
CA LYS A 169 -35.08 10.87 -3.35
C LYS A 169 -34.88 11.86 -4.51
N ALA A 170 -33.76 11.75 -5.23
CA ALA A 170 -33.44 12.63 -6.37
C ALA A 170 -34.37 12.43 -7.57
N ARG A 171 -35.05 11.28 -7.66
CA ARG A 171 -36.07 10.97 -8.69
C ARG A 171 -37.48 10.84 -8.11
N ASN A 172 -37.68 11.14 -6.82
CA ASN A 172 -38.90 10.88 -6.05
C ASN A 172 -39.50 9.47 -6.32
N ARG A 173 -38.65 8.45 -6.44
CA ARG A 173 -39.06 7.10 -6.87
C ARG A 173 -38.70 6.04 -5.85
N VAL A 174 -39.72 5.29 -5.41
CA VAL A 174 -39.54 4.08 -4.59
C VAL A 174 -39.34 2.87 -5.49
N TYR A 175 -38.35 2.05 -5.14
CA TYR A 175 -38.04 0.75 -5.71
C TYR A 175 -38.38 -0.32 -4.67
N LYS A 176 -39.07 -1.39 -5.08
CA LYS A 176 -39.40 -2.57 -4.27
C LYS A 176 -39.24 -3.84 -5.14
N LEU A 177 -39.26 -5.03 -4.53
CA LEU A 177 -39.35 -6.27 -5.29
C LEU A 177 -40.71 -6.39 -6.00
N ASN A 178 -40.73 -7.10 -7.12
CA ASN A 178 -41.94 -7.47 -7.84
C ASN A 178 -42.66 -8.62 -7.12
N ASP A 179 -43.99 -8.57 -7.07
CA ASP A 179 -44.81 -9.51 -6.30
C ASP A 179 -44.82 -10.94 -6.90
N LYS A 180 -44.27 -11.13 -8.11
CA LYS A 180 -44.08 -12.42 -8.81
C LYS A 180 -42.79 -12.39 -9.65
N ASN A 181 -42.25 -13.58 -9.93
CA ASN A 181 -41.16 -13.83 -10.89
C ASN A 181 -39.83 -13.10 -10.63
N THR A 182 -39.44 -12.92 -9.36
CA THR A 182 -38.08 -12.49 -9.00
C THR A 182 -37.03 -13.59 -9.25
N ALA A 183 -35.84 -13.15 -9.66
CA ALA A 183 -34.66 -13.99 -9.84
C ALA A 183 -34.27 -14.69 -8.52
N LYS A 184 -33.66 -15.88 -8.61
CA LYS A 184 -33.25 -16.62 -7.41
C LYS A 184 -31.91 -16.11 -6.89
N LEU A 185 -31.90 -15.66 -5.64
CA LEU A 185 -30.69 -15.19 -4.97
C LEU A 185 -29.67 -16.33 -4.82
N PHE A 186 -28.44 -16.05 -5.24
CA PHE A 186 -27.21 -16.70 -4.81
C PHE A 186 -26.29 -15.61 -4.23
N VAL A 187 -25.37 -15.98 -3.34
CA VAL A 187 -24.39 -15.05 -2.75
C VAL A 187 -22.97 -15.47 -3.12
N ARG A 188 -22.14 -14.51 -3.56
CA ARG A 188 -20.69 -14.69 -3.68
C ARG A 188 -19.99 -14.12 -2.45
N PRO A 189 -19.48 -14.95 -1.51
CA PRO A 189 -18.59 -14.50 -0.45
C PRO A 189 -17.20 -14.18 -1.03
N ARG A 190 -16.40 -13.41 -0.28
CA ARG A 190 -14.98 -13.18 -0.59
C ARG A 190 -14.21 -14.50 -0.79
N GLY A 191 -13.11 -14.49 -1.53
CA GLY A 191 -12.20 -15.66 -1.62
C GLY A 191 -11.39 -15.91 -0.33
N TRP A 192 -10.94 -17.15 -0.10
CA TRP A 192 -10.13 -17.61 1.07
C TRP A 192 -8.91 -16.75 1.45
N HIS A 193 -8.44 -15.88 0.56
CA HIS A 193 -7.23 -15.08 0.72
C HIS A 193 -7.49 -13.69 1.30
N LEU A 194 -8.76 -13.30 1.47
CA LEU A 194 -9.16 -11.98 1.98
C LEU A 194 -9.51 -12.07 3.47
N PRO A 195 -8.81 -11.32 4.35
CA PRO A 195 -9.15 -11.24 5.77
C PRO A 195 -10.30 -10.25 6.00
N GLU A 196 -10.99 -10.42 7.14
CA GLU A 196 -11.84 -9.41 7.74
C GLU A 196 -11.11 -8.77 8.93
N ALA A 197 -10.67 -7.52 8.78
CA ALA A 197 -9.82 -6.83 9.76
C ALA A 197 -10.61 -6.13 10.89
N HIS A 198 -11.95 -6.06 10.77
CA HIS A 198 -12.82 -5.43 11.76
C HIS A 198 -13.31 -6.42 12.83
N ILE A 199 -13.23 -7.72 12.55
CA ILE A 199 -13.58 -8.82 13.45
C ILE A 199 -12.32 -9.62 13.76
N LEU A 200 -11.94 -9.68 15.04
CA LEU A 200 -10.91 -10.60 15.51
C LEU A 200 -11.56 -11.80 16.19
N ILE A 201 -10.98 -12.99 16.01
CA ILE A 201 -11.39 -14.22 16.66
C ILE A 201 -10.11 -14.89 17.18
N ASP A 202 -10.01 -15.01 18.50
CA ASP A 202 -8.80 -15.44 19.22
C ASP A 202 -7.57 -14.56 18.88
N GLY A 203 -7.80 -13.25 18.74
CA GLY A 203 -6.78 -12.23 18.41
C GLY A 203 -6.40 -12.14 16.93
N GLU A 204 -6.78 -13.10 16.08
CA GLU A 204 -6.49 -13.08 14.64
C GLU A 204 -7.66 -12.49 13.83
N PRO A 205 -7.41 -11.75 12.73
CA PRO A 205 -8.45 -11.37 11.78
C PRO A 205 -9.23 -12.59 11.28
N ALA A 206 -10.56 -12.48 11.24
CA ALA A 206 -11.42 -13.53 10.71
C ALA A 206 -11.15 -13.75 9.20
N THR A 207 -11.35 -14.96 8.68
CA THR A 207 -11.32 -15.17 7.22
C THR A 207 -12.59 -14.59 6.61
N GLY A 208 -12.48 -13.62 5.70
CA GLY A 208 -13.61 -12.82 5.23
C GLY A 208 -14.74 -13.66 4.63
N CYS A 209 -14.40 -14.72 3.91
CA CYS A 209 -15.37 -15.65 3.33
C CYS A 209 -16.22 -16.39 4.37
N LEU A 210 -15.69 -16.66 5.57
CA LEU A 210 -16.42 -17.29 6.68
C LEU A 210 -17.33 -16.30 7.40
N VAL A 211 -16.99 -15.01 7.39
CA VAL A 211 -17.87 -13.93 7.86
C VAL A 211 -19.02 -13.74 6.87
N ASP A 212 -18.71 -13.61 5.58
CA ASP A 212 -19.71 -13.37 4.54
C ASP A 212 -20.73 -14.51 4.45
N PHE A 213 -20.22 -15.76 4.43
CA PHE A 213 -21.05 -16.96 4.50
C PHE A 213 -21.76 -17.09 5.85
N GLY A 214 -21.05 -16.90 6.97
CA GLY A 214 -21.56 -17.14 8.32
C GLY A 214 -22.74 -16.24 8.66
N LEU A 215 -22.64 -14.93 8.37
CA LEU A 215 -23.73 -13.98 8.58
C LEU A 215 -24.90 -14.23 7.63
N TYR A 216 -24.64 -14.44 6.33
CA TYR A 216 -25.70 -14.72 5.36
C TYR A 216 -26.45 -16.01 5.68
N PHE A 217 -25.72 -17.07 6.06
CA PHE A 217 -26.31 -18.31 6.54
C PHE A 217 -27.16 -18.05 7.79
N PHE A 218 -26.58 -17.45 8.83
CA PHE A 218 -27.22 -17.25 10.13
C PHE A 218 -28.53 -16.47 10.07
N HIS A 219 -28.57 -15.37 9.31
CA HIS A 219 -29.78 -14.54 9.23
C HIS A 219 -30.92 -15.16 8.42
N ASN A 220 -30.61 -16.06 7.48
CA ASN A 220 -31.57 -16.50 6.46
C ASN A 220 -31.97 -17.98 6.54
N TYR A 221 -31.19 -18.85 7.21
CA TYR A 221 -31.51 -20.30 7.26
C TYR A 221 -32.88 -20.61 7.88
N ALA A 222 -33.36 -19.78 8.82
CA ALA A 222 -34.66 -19.95 9.45
C ALA A 222 -35.82 -19.69 8.47
N ALA A 223 -35.73 -18.65 7.64
CA ALA A 223 -36.70 -18.37 6.59
C ALA A 223 -36.72 -19.50 5.54
N PHE A 224 -35.54 -20.00 5.14
CA PHE A 224 -35.45 -21.14 4.22
C PHE A 224 -36.05 -22.42 4.82
N ARG A 225 -35.82 -22.70 6.12
CA ARG A 225 -36.41 -23.85 6.85
C ARG A 225 -37.95 -23.83 6.87
N GLN A 226 -38.57 -22.66 6.98
CA GLN A 226 -40.05 -22.55 6.95
C GLN A 226 -40.67 -22.92 5.59
N THR A 227 -39.88 -22.98 4.52
CA THR A 227 -40.35 -23.29 3.16
C THR A 227 -40.03 -24.71 2.68
N GLN A 228 -39.68 -25.64 3.58
CA GLN A 228 -39.35 -27.02 3.21
C GLN A 228 -40.59 -27.88 2.82
N GLY A 229 -41.15 -27.56 1.65
CA GLY A 229 -42.11 -28.35 0.91
C GLY A 229 -41.97 -28.07 -0.59
N ALA A 230 -42.12 -29.10 -1.43
CA ALA A 230 -42.16 -29.01 -2.90
C ALA A 230 -41.07 -28.11 -3.55
N GLY A 231 -39.79 -28.41 -3.30
CA GLY A 231 -38.67 -27.87 -4.10
C GLY A 231 -38.27 -26.41 -3.85
N CYS A 232 -38.74 -25.80 -2.75
CA CYS A 232 -38.43 -24.41 -2.42
C CYS A 232 -36.97 -24.17 -1.93
N MET A 233 -36.71 -23.00 -1.34
CA MET A 233 -35.38 -22.40 -1.25
C MET A 233 -34.33 -23.24 -0.50
N LYS A 234 -33.12 -23.23 -1.05
CA LYS A 234 -31.89 -23.78 -0.48
C LYS A 234 -30.88 -22.63 -0.35
N ILE A 235 -29.98 -22.67 0.64
CA ILE A 235 -28.94 -21.63 0.77
C ILE A 235 -28.01 -21.77 -0.41
N ARG A 236 -27.86 -20.69 -1.18
CA ARG A 236 -27.25 -20.71 -2.52
C ARG A 236 -26.02 -19.83 -2.55
N LEU A 237 -24.91 -20.44 -2.94
CA LEU A 237 -23.59 -19.80 -3.00
C LEU A 237 -22.99 -19.94 -4.39
N ILE A 238 -22.24 -18.93 -4.79
CA ILE A 238 -21.32 -19.03 -5.91
C ILE A 238 -19.95 -18.64 -5.37
N PHE A 239 -18.95 -19.51 -5.44
CA PHE A 239 -17.65 -19.18 -4.83
C PHE A 239 -16.46 -19.57 -5.70
N ARG A 240 -15.38 -18.83 -5.47
CA ARG A 240 -14.08 -18.98 -6.09
C ARG A 240 -13.27 -20.11 -5.44
N CYS A 241 -12.93 -21.14 -6.21
CA CYS A 241 -11.93 -22.14 -5.81
C CYS A 241 -10.57 -21.72 -6.39
N CYS A 242 -9.56 -21.52 -5.55
CA CYS A 242 -8.37 -20.76 -5.95
C CYS A 242 -7.09 -21.58 -5.72
N PHE A 243 -6.40 -21.97 -6.79
CA PHE A 243 -5.09 -22.66 -6.68
C PHE A 243 -5.11 -23.95 -5.84
N CYS A 244 -6.07 -24.85 -6.09
CA CYS A 244 -5.89 -26.24 -5.68
C CYS A 244 -4.68 -26.85 -6.42
N HIS A 245 -3.84 -27.60 -5.71
CA HIS A 245 -2.74 -28.41 -6.28
C HIS A 245 -2.56 -29.70 -5.47
N ASP A 246 -3.66 -30.13 -4.84
CA ASP A 246 -3.71 -31.16 -3.81
C ASP A 246 -5.19 -31.56 -3.67
N PHE A 247 -5.62 -32.41 -4.62
CA PHE A 247 -6.88 -33.17 -4.59
C PHE A 247 -8.16 -32.39 -4.23
N GLY A 248 -8.34 -31.19 -4.81
CA GLY A 248 -9.54 -30.39 -4.55
C GLY A 248 -9.69 -29.93 -3.09
N ARG A 249 -8.61 -29.89 -2.28
CA ARG A 249 -8.64 -29.58 -0.83
C ARG A 249 -9.47 -28.35 -0.44
N GLU A 250 -9.53 -27.31 -1.26
CA GLU A 250 -10.35 -26.12 -0.96
C GLU A 250 -11.85 -26.35 -1.10
N ALA A 251 -12.25 -27.17 -2.07
CA ALA A 251 -13.63 -27.67 -2.21
C ALA A 251 -14.00 -28.53 -0.99
N LYS A 252 -13.08 -29.38 -0.51
CA LYS A 252 -13.23 -30.17 0.73
C LYS A 252 -13.40 -29.30 1.98
N ILE A 253 -12.66 -28.19 2.09
CA ILE A 253 -12.84 -27.22 3.20
C ILE A 253 -14.23 -26.59 3.13
N TRP A 254 -14.69 -26.14 1.96
CA TRP A 254 -16.05 -25.64 1.78
C TRP A 254 -17.13 -26.69 2.12
N ASN A 255 -16.97 -27.95 1.68
CA ASN A 255 -17.87 -29.04 2.04
C ASN A 255 -17.98 -29.20 3.57
N CYS A 256 -16.85 -29.22 4.30
CA CYS A 256 -16.88 -29.31 5.77
C CYS A 256 -17.51 -28.07 6.42
N VAL A 257 -17.29 -26.86 5.89
CA VAL A 257 -17.96 -25.62 6.35
C VAL A 257 -19.47 -25.73 6.18
N PHE A 258 -19.94 -26.29 5.06
CA PHE A 258 -21.35 -26.50 4.79
C PHE A 258 -21.97 -27.54 5.70
N GLU A 259 -21.36 -28.72 5.83
CA GLU A 259 -21.80 -29.78 6.75
C GLU A 259 -21.88 -29.28 8.20
N ARG A 260 -20.91 -28.46 8.63
CA ARG A 260 -20.88 -27.90 9.99
C ARG A 260 -22.00 -26.88 10.22
N ALA A 261 -22.31 -26.07 9.22
CA ALA A 261 -23.41 -25.11 9.28
C ALA A 261 -24.78 -25.81 9.22
N GLU A 262 -24.96 -26.80 8.31
CA GLU A 262 -26.17 -27.61 8.18
C GLU A 262 -26.48 -28.37 9.49
N LYS A 263 -25.46 -29.03 10.06
CA LYS A 263 -25.55 -29.69 11.37
C LYS A 263 -25.91 -28.73 12.50
N LYS A 264 -25.40 -27.48 12.47
CA LYS A 264 -25.73 -26.46 13.49
C LYS A 264 -27.16 -25.92 13.35
N ALA A 265 -27.68 -25.79 12.14
CA ALA A 265 -29.06 -25.35 11.87
C ALA A 265 -30.11 -26.47 12.04
N GLY A 266 -29.68 -27.73 12.14
CA GLY A 266 -30.58 -28.89 12.16
C GLY A 266 -31.32 -29.07 10.83
N ILE A 267 -30.62 -28.89 9.71
CA ILE A 267 -31.14 -29.09 8.34
C ILE A 267 -30.39 -30.23 7.64
N GLU A 268 -31.01 -30.81 6.61
CA GLU A 268 -30.47 -31.95 5.85
C GLU A 268 -29.13 -31.60 5.17
N ARG A 269 -28.20 -32.58 5.11
CA ARG A 269 -26.92 -32.44 4.40
C ARG A 269 -27.17 -32.23 2.89
N GLY A 270 -26.57 -31.19 2.30
CA GLY A 270 -26.90 -30.77 0.94
C GLY A 270 -28.13 -29.87 0.84
N SER A 271 -28.55 -29.23 1.94
CA SER A 271 -29.48 -28.08 1.97
C SER A 271 -28.80 -26.79 1.52
N ILE A 272 -27.48 -26.67 1.69
CA ILE A 272 -26.65 -25.68 1.03
C ILE A 272 -26.36 -26.16 -0.40
N ARG A 273 -26.30 -25.23 -1.35
CA ARG A 273 -26.05 -25.49 -2.77
C ARG A 273 -25.04 -24.49 -3.34
N ALA A 274 -24.03 -24.99 -4.05
CA ALA A 274 -22.89 -24.20 -4.52
C ALA A 274 -22.64 -24.33 -6.03
N THR A 275 -22.33 -23.21 -6.68
CA THR A 275 -21.64 -23.20 -7.98
C THR A 275 -20.18 -22.81 -7.74
N VAL A 276 -19.23 -23.48 -8.39
CA VAL A 276 -17.80 -23.17 -8.25
C VAL A 276 -17.26 -22.50 -9.50
N LEU A 277 -16.57 -21.37 -9.35
CA LEU A 277 -15.89 -20.72 -10.47
C LEU A 277 -14.55 -21.42 -10.71
N ILE A 278 -14.39 -21.97 -11.92
CA ILE A 278 -13.12 -22.56 -12.36
C ILE A 278 -12.30 -21.48 -13.05
N GLU A 279 -12.08 -20.38 -12.34
CA GLU A 279 -11.43 -19.17 -12.85
C GLU A 279 -9.93 -19.12 -12.48
N THR A 280 -9.34 -20.28 -12.18
CA THR A 280 -7.88 -20.41 -12.04
C THR A 280 -7.34 -21.56 -12.87
N LEU A 281 -6.20 -21.36 -13.53
CA LEU A 281 -5.59 -22.36 -14.40
C LEU A 281 -5.31 -23.69 -13.66
N PRO A 282 -4.81 -23.73 -12.40
CA PRO A 282 -4.65 -25.01 -11.69
C PRO A 282 -5.97 -25.75 -11.41
N ALA A 283 -7.12 -25.05 -11.42
CA ALA A 283 -8.43 -25.66 -11.13
C ALA A 283 -9.05 -26.39 -12.32
N VAL A 284 -8.67 -26.09 -13.58
CA VAL A 284 -9.19 -26.83 -14.75
C VAL A 284 -8.77 -28.31 -14.70
N PHE A 285 -7.57 -28.58 -14.18
CA PHE A 285 -7.02 -29.92 -13.99
C PHE A 285 -7.61 -30.69 -12.80
N GLN A 286 -8.54 -30.08 -12.05
CA GLN A 286 -9.13 -30.64 -10.84
C GLN A 286 -10.66 -30.46 -10.79
N MET A 287 -11.33 -30.23 -11.93
CA MET A 287 -12.79 -29.99 -11.96
C MET A 287 -13.59 -31.18 -11.42
N ASP A 288 -13.16 -32.41 -11.75
CA ASP A 288 -13.79 -33.64 -11.25
C ASP A 288 -13.57 -33.81 -9.75
N GLU A 289 -12.37 -33.54 -9.25
CA GLU A 289 -12.01 -33.59 -7.83
C GLU A 289 -12.76 -32.53 -7.00
N ILE A 290 -12.91 -31.32 -7.54
CA ILE A 290 -13.70 -30.22 -6.95
C ILE A 290 -15.18 -30.62 -6.86
N LEU A 291 -15.74 -31.19 -7.93
CA LEU A 291 -17.11 -31.70 -7.91
C LEU A 291 -17.29 -32.93 -7.00
N HIS A 292 -16.28 -33.79 -6.88
CA HIS A 292 -16.32 -34.98 -6.02
C HIS A 292 -16.33 -34.61 -4.53
N GLU A 293 -15.47 -33.67 -4.12
CA GLU A 293 -15.38 -33.18 -2.74
C GLU A 293 -16.61 -32.35 -2.33
N LEU A 294 -17.31 -31.73 -3.30
CA LEU A 294 -18.56 -30.98 -3.08
C LEU A 294 -19.81 -31.73 -3.54
N ARG A 295 -19.74 -33.02 -3.84
CA ARG A 295 -20.80 -33.75 -4.58
C ARG A 295 -22.20 -33.65 -3.96
N ASP A 296 -22.28 -33.50 -2.64
CA ASP A 296 -23.54 -33.40 -1.90
C ASP A 296 -24.17 -31.99 -1.94
N HIS A 297 -23.37 -30.95 -2.21
CA HIS A 297 -23.78 -29.53 -2.27
C HIS A 297 -23.64 -28.90 -3.65
N SER A 298 -22.93 -29.50 -4.60
CA SER A 298 -22.72 -28.88 -5.92
C SER A 298 -24.02 -28.75 -6.70
N VAL A 299 -24.11 -27.68 -7.50
CA VAL A 299 -25.10 -27.49 -8.58
C VAL A 299 -24.47 -27.05 -9.89
N GLY A 300 -23.13 -26.97 -9.99
CA GLY A 300 -22.45 -26.68 -11.25
C GLY A 300 -21.07 -26.04 -11.11
N LEU A 301 -20.42 -25.84 -12.26
CA LEU A 301 -19.21 -25.05 -12.42
C LEU A 301 -19.48 -23.85 -13.34
N ASN A 302 -18.63 -22.82 -13.29
CA ASN A 302 -18.72 -21.64 -14.17
C ASN A 302 -17.40 -21.35 -14.91
N CYS A 303 -17.53 -20.93 -16.17
CA CYS A 303 -16.45 -20.42 -17.02
C CYS A 303 -16.23 -18.91 -16.81
N GLY A 304 -15.07 -18.55 -16.25
CA GLY A 304 -14.58 -17.17 -16.18
C GLY A 304 -13.66 -16.81 -17.33
N ARG A 305 -13.62 -15.53 -17.74
CA ARG A 305 -12.65 -15.01 -18.73
C ARG A 305 -11.46 -14.32 -18.07
N TRP A 306 -11.69 -13.15 -17.47
CA TRP A 306 -10.61 -12.28 -16.99
C TRP A 306 -9.77 -12.93 -15.90
N ASP A 307 -10.40 -13.51 -14.89
CA ASP A 307 -9.68 -14.16 -13.80
C ASP A 307 -8.93 -15.42 -14.23
N TYR A 308 -9.48 -16.20 -15.18
CA TYR A 308 -8.81 -17.37 -15.73
C TYR A 308 -7.51 -16.99 -16.45
N ILE A 309 -7.52 -15.95 -17.30
CA ILE A 309 -6.32 -15.51 -18.03
C ILE A 309 -5.36 -14.68 -17.15
N PHE A 310 -5.86 -14.03 -16.10
CA PHE A 310 -5.04 -13.50 -14.99
C PHE A 310 -4.32 -14.63 -14.26
N SER A 311 -5.03 -15.71 -13.97
CA SER A 311 -4.47 -16.90 -13.32
C SER A 311 -3.49 -17.65 -14.23
N TYR A 312 -3.70 -17.66 -15.54
CA TYR A 312 -2.72 -18.17 -16.51
C TYR A 312 -1.40 -17.39 -16.38
N ILE A 313 -1.43 -16.05 -16.43
CA ILE A 313 -0.24 -15.21 -16.24
C ILE A 313 0.37 -15.40 -14.85
N LYS A 314 -0.44 -15.48 -13.79
CA LYS A 314 0.04 -15.72 -12.41
C LYS A 314 0.62 -17.12 -12.21
N THR A 315 0.20 -18.11 -12.97
CA THR A 315 0.81 -19.44 -12.97
C THR A 315 2.17 -19.34 -13.67
N PHE A 316 2.16 -18.92 -14.93
CA PHE A 316 3.33 -18.88 -15.82
C PHE A 316 4.25 -17.65 -15.66
N GLN A 317 4.32 -17.06 -14.46
CA GLN A 317 5.23 -15.93 -14.17
C GLN A 317 6.72 -16.26 -14.33
N GLY A 318 7.12 -17.54 -14.36
CA GLY A 318 8.48 -17.98 -14.66
C GLY A 318 8.78 -18.12 -16.15
N HIS A 319 7.75 -18.32 -16.99
CA HIS A 319 7.84 -18.92 -18.32
C HIS A 319 7.84 -17.84 -19.43
N PRO A 320 8.99 -17.50 -20.05
CA PRO A 320 9.09 -16.43 -21.05
C PRO A 320 8.42 -16.75 -22.39
N ASP A 321 8.09 -18.01 -22.64
CA ASP A 321 7.35 -18.49 -23.81
C ASP A 321 5.83 -18.29 -23.67
N ARG A 322 5.29 -18.25 -22.45
CA ARG A 322 3.85 -18.17 -22.13
C ARG A 322 3.32 -16.73 -22.03
N LEU A 323 3.78 -15.85 -22.91
CA LEU A 323 3.33 -14.46 -22.99
C LEU A 323 1.91 -14.37 -23.57
N LEU A 324 1.03 -13.63 -22.90
CA LEU A 324 -0.32 -13.35 -23.40
C LEU A 324 -0.29 -12.23 -24.46
N PRO A 325 -1.08 -12.29 -25.55
CA PRO A 325 -1.39 -11.15 -26.42
C PRO A 325 -2.42 -10.22 -25.77
N ASP A 326 -2.80 -9.12 -26.42
CA ASP A 326 -3.82 -8.18 -25.93
C ASP A 326 -5.04 -8.93 -25.35
N ARG A 327 -5.42 -8.68 -24.08
CA ARG A 327 -6.44 -9.48 -23.38
C ARG A 327 -7.78 -9.58 -24.13
N PHE A 328 -8.10 -8.56 -24.92
CA PHE A 328 -9.30 -8.50 -25.76
C PHE A 328 -9.31 -9.53 -26.89
N LEU A 329 -8.13 -9.87 -27.46
CA LEU A 329 -7.95 -10.94 -28.45
C LEU A 329 -8.04 -12.33 -27.83
N VAL A 330 -7.77 -12.47 -26.54
CA VAL A 330 -7.90 -13.72 -25.77
C VAL A 330 -9.37 -13.97 -25.41
N GLY A 331 -10.18 -14.20 -26.43
CA GLY A 331 -11.59 -14.57 -26.32
C GLY A 331 -11.81 -16.08 -26.10
N MET A 332 -13.05 -16.46 -25.77
CA MET A 332 -13.45 -17.85 -25.52
C MET A 332 -13.32 -18.77 -26.76
N THR A 333 -12.99 -18.22 -27.93
CA THR A 333 -12.75 -18.94 -29.18
C THR A 333 -11.28 -19.33 -29.39
N GLN A 334 -10.33 -18.82 -28.58
CA GLN A 334 -8.96 -19.32 -28.61
C GLN A 334 -8.91 -20.77 -28.11
N HIS A 335 -8.05 -21.60 -28.71
CA HIS A 335 -8.05 -23.04 -28.51
C HIS A 335 -8.04 -23.47 -27.03
N PHE A 336 -7.11 -22.98 -26.22
CA PHE A 336 -7.07 -23.29 -24.78
C PHE A 336 -8.30 -22.81 -23.99
N MET A 337 -8.89 -21.65 -24.34
CA MET A 337 -10.13 -21.16 -23.71
C MET A 337 -11.36 -21.99 -24.14
N ARG A 338 -11.38 -22.44 -25.39
CA ARG A 338 -12.41 -23.34 -25.91
C ARG A 338 -12.31 -24.71 -25.24
N ASN A 339 -11.11 -25.29 -25.16
CA ASN A 339 -10.89 -26.60 -24.54
C ASN A 339 -11.21 -26.57 -23.04
N TYR A 340 -10.91 -25.47 -22.36
CA TYR A 340 -11.40 -25.18 -21.01
C TYR A 340 -12.93 -25.20 -20.89
N SER A 341 -13.65 -24.50 -21.78
CA SER A 341 -15.12 -24.49 -21.82
C SER A 341 -15.71 -25.86 -22.17
N ASP A 342 -15.22 -26.51 -23.23
CA ASP A 342 -15.65 -27.81 -23.73
C ASP A 342 -15.42 -28.92 -22.68
N LEU A 343 -14.27 -28.90 -21.99
CA LEU A 343 -13.98 -29.82 -20.88
C LEU A 343 -14.85 -29.54 -19.64
N LEU A 344 -15.10 -28.27 -19.30
CA LEU A 344 -15.99 -27.93 -18.18
C LEU A 344 -17.42 -28.43 -18.44
N ILE A 345 -17.94 -28.24 -19.65
CA ILE A 345 -19.26 -28.74 -20.05
C ILE A 345 -19.32 -30.27 -19.91
N ARG A 346 -18.38 -30.99 -20.52
CA ARG A 346 -18.31 -32.47 -20.41
C ARG A 346 -18.23 -32.93 -18.96
N THR A 347 -17.40 -32.28 -18.14
CA THR A 347 -17.20 -32.64 -16.73
C THR A 347 -18.49 -32.43 -15.93
N CYS A 348 -19.10 -31.25 -16.00
CA CYS A 348 -20.36 -30.95 -15.34
C CYS A 348 -21.50 -31.91 -15.74
N HIS A 349 -21.66 -32.14 -17.04
CA HIS A 349 -22.76 -32.95 -17.56
C HIS A 349 -22.59 -34.43 -17.22
N ARG A 350 -21.36 -34.95 -17.28
CA ARG A 350 -21.04 -36.31 -16.80
C ARG A 350 -21.33 -36.49 -15.31
N ARG A 351 -21.21 -35.44 -14.49
CA ARG A 351 -21.54 -35.46 -13.05
C ARG A 351 -22.96 -34.98 -12.72
N GLY A 352 -23.79 -34.67 -13.73
CA GLY A 352 -25.21 -34.33 -13.55
C GLY A 352 -25.48 -32.93 -12.99
N VAL A 353 -24.58 -31.96 -13.20
CA VAL A 353 -24.67 -30.58 -12.70
C VAL A 353 -24.47 -29.55 -13.81
N HIS A 354 -24.81 -28.28 -13.54
CA HIS A 354 -24.77 -27.24 -14.57
C HIS A 354 -23.35 -26.85 -15.02
N ALA A 355 -23.19 -26.60 -16.32
CA ALA A 355 -22.05 -25.94 -16.94
C ALA A 355 -22.41 -24.49 -17.30
N MET A 356 -22.02 -23.52 -16.48
CA MET A 356 -22.37 -22.10 -16.69
C MET A 356 -21.34 -21.38 -17.57
N GLY A 357 -21.83 -20.63 -18.56
CA GLY A 357 -21.04 -19.80 -19.48
C GLY A 357 -20.60 -18.45 -18.88
N GLY A 358 -19.91 -17.65 -19.69
CA GLY A 358 -19.19 -16.46 -19.24
C GLY A 358 -20.02 -15.17 -19.18
N MET A 359 -19.34 -14.06 -18.90
CA MET A 359 -19.95 -12.74 -18.67
C MET A 359 -20.19 -11.94 -19.96
N ALA A 360 -21.40 -11.39 -20.13
CA ALA A 360 -21.67 -10.23 -20.98
C ALA A 360 -21.73 -8.94 -20.12
N ALA A 361 -20.74 -8.06 -20.25
CA ALA A 361 -20.54 -6.90 -19.38
C ALA A 361 -21.11 -5.57 -19.94
N GLN A 362 -21.64 -5.56 -21.15
CA GLN A 362 -22.06 -4.36 -21.88
C GLN A 362 -23.15 -3.54 -21.13
N ILE A 363 -22.93 -2.23 -21.05
CA ILE A 363 -23.88 -1.25 -20.53
C ILE A 363 -24.51 -0.52 -21.73
N PRO A 364 -25.84 -0.57 -21.90
CA PRO A 364 -26.50 0.17 -22.96
C PRO A 364 -26.28 1.67 -22.85
N ILE A 365 -25.88 2.29 -23.97
CA ILE A 365 -25.65 3.72 -24.13
C ILE A 365 -27.00 4.43 -24.13
N ARG A 366 -27.11 5.57 -23.41
CA ARG A 366 -28.35 6.35 -23.44
C ARG A 366 -28.46 7.09 -24.77
N ASP A 367 -29.66 7.10 -25.34
CA ASP A 367 -30.04 7.84 -26.55
C ASP A 367 -29.32 7.44 -27.86
N ASP A 368 -28.57 6.32 -27.88
CA ASP A 368 -28.00 5.69 -29.09
C ASP A 368 -28.53 4.26 -29.29
N PRO A 369 -29.63 4.07 -30.04
CA PRO A 369 -30.14 2.73 -30.36
C PRO A 369 -29.23 1.91 -31.28
N ALA A 370 -28.39 2.55 -32.11
CA ALA A 370 -27.63 1.87 -33.15
C ALA A 370 -26.38 1.18 -32.59
N ALA A 371 -25.61 1.88 -31.75
CA ALA A 371 -24.49 1.27 -31.04
C ALA A 371 -24.96 0.20 -30.04
N ASN A 372 -26.14 0.40 -29.43
CA ASN A 372 -26.77 -0.60 -28.57
C ASN A 372 -27.10 -1.88 -29.34
N GLU A 373 -27.75 -1.78 -30.50
CA GLU A 373 -28.09 -2.98 -31.27
C GLU A 373 -26.84 -3.69 -31.79
N ALA A 374 -25.82 -2.96 -32.25
CA ALA A 374 -24.53 -3.53 -32.65
C ALA A 374 -23.81 -4.25 -31.49
N ALA A 375 -23.86 -3.69 -30.27
CA ALA A 375 -23.30 -4.32 -29.07
C ALA A 375 -24.11 -5.56 -28.65
N LEU A 376 -25.45 -5.48 -28.69
CA LEU A 376 -26.34 -6.61 -28.44
C LEU A 376 -26.11 -7.74 -29.45
N ASP A 377 -25.82 -7.42 -30.71
CA ASP A 377 -25.55 -8.43 -31.74
C ASP A 377 -24.24 -9.20 -31.49
N LEU A 378 -23.23 -8.54 -30.92
CA LEU A 378 -22.02 -9.22 -30.44
C LEU A 378 -22.33 -10.11 -29.23
N VAL A 379 -23.15 -9.64 -28.28
CA VAL A 379 -23.62 -10.47 -27.15
C VAL A 379 -24.41 -11.68 -27.66
N ARG A 380 -25.36 -11.50 -28.59
CA ARG A 380 -26.15 -12.60 -29.18
C ARG A 380 -25.25 -13.64 -29.83
N LYS A 381 -24.23 -13.23 -30.61
CA LYS A 381 -23.26 -14.13 -31.25
C LYS A 381 -22.42 -14.90 -30.21
N ASP A 382 -21.97 -14.21 -29.16
CA ASP A 382 -21.19 -14.82 -28.08
C ASP A 382 -22.02 -15.86 -27.29
N LYS A 383 -23.29 -15.54 -27.00
CA LYS A 383 -24.21 -16.39 -26.24
C LYS A 383 -24.79 -17.53 -27.07
N LEU A 384 -24.89 -17.35 -28.40
CA LEU A 384 -25.24 -18.40 -29.35
C LEU A 384 -24.14 -19.46 -29.43
N ARG A 385 -22.86 -19.06 -29.31
CA ARG A 385 -21.74 -20.01 -29.18
C ARG A 385 -21.83 -20.79 -27.86
N GLU A 386 -22.07 -20.12 -26.73
CA GLU A 386 -22.12 -20.78 -25.42
C GLU A 386 -23.23 -21.84 -25.33
N VAL A 387 -24.46 -21.51 -25.70
CA VAL A 387 -25.58 -22.47 -25.68
C VAL A 387 -25.36 -23.63 -26.66
N LYS A 388 -24.76 -23.39 -27.84
CA LYS A 388 -24.43 -24.45 -28.82
C LYS A 388 -23.23 -25.31 -28.44
N ALA A 389 -22.29 -24.79 -27.65
CA ALA A 389 -21.21 -25.60 -27.08
C ALA A 389 -21.74 -26.56 -25.99
N GLY A 390 -22.86 -26.21 -25.37
CA GLY A 390 -23.56 -27.04 -24.38
C GLY A 390 -23.82 -26.36 -23.03
N HIS A 391 -23.44 -25.08 -22.83
CA HIS A 391 -23.68 -24.41 -21.55
C HIS A 391 -25.18 -24.33 -21.20
N ASP A 392 -25.52 -24.50 -19.93
CA ASP A 392 -26.92 -24.47 -19.43
C ASP A 392 -27.44 -23.05 -19.18
N GLY A 393 -26.55 -22.07 -19.16
CA GLY A 393 -26.87 -20.65 -18.99
C GLY A 393 -25.66 -19.75 -19.07
N THR A 394 -25.90 -18.45 -19.07
CA THR A 394 -24.87 -17.39 -19.21
C THR A 394 -24.96 -16.36 -18.09
N TRP A 395 -23.89 -15.60 -17.87
CA TRP A 395 -23.90 -14.41 -17.03
C TRP A 395 -24.06 -13.11 -17.82
N ALA A 396 -24.66 -12.10 -17.17
CA ALA A 396 -24.69 -10.71 -17.62
C ALA A 396 -24.53 -9.74 -16.43
N ALA A 397 -23.91 -8.58 -16.63
CA ALA A 397 -23.65 -7.60 -15.57
C ALA A 397 -24.67 -6.43 -15.51
N HIS A 398 -25.60 -6.36 -16.48
CA HIS A 398 -26.56 -5.25 -16.58
C HIS A 398 -27.96 -5.74 -17.00
N PRO A 399 -29.06 -5.25 -16.35
CA PRO A 399 -30.42 -5.70 -16.65
C PRO A 399 -30.84 -5.56 -18.12
N GLY A 400 -30.31 -4.56 -18.83
CA GLY A 400 -30.60 -4.32 -20.24
C GLY A 400 -30.13 -5.41 -21.20
N LEU A 401 -29.20 -6.29 -20.79
CA LEU A 401 -28.75 -7.43 -21.60
C LEU A 401 -29.61 -8.68 -21.43
N ILE A 402 -30.37 -8.76 -20.34
CA ILE A 402 -31.12 -9.97 -19.96
C ILE A 402 -32.10 -10.41 -21.05
N PRO A 403 -32.86 -9.53 -21.74
CA PRO A 403 -33.75 -9.96 -22.82
C PRO A 403 -33.03 -10.70 -23.96
N ALA A 404 -31.91 -10.16 -24.46
CA ALA A 404 -31.16 -10.76 -25.58
C ALA A 404 -30.46 -12.07 -25.17
N CYS A 405 -29.92 -12.14 -23.95
CA CYS A 405 -29.37 -13.40 -23.42
C CYS A 405 -30.47 -14.46 -23.23
N MET A 406 -31.65 -14.05 -22.76
CA MET A 406 -32.79 -14.93 -22.49
C MET A 406 -33.40 -15.48 -23.78
N GLU A 407 -33.53 -14.62 -24.80
CA GLU A 407 -33.93 -14.95 -26.17
C GLU A 407 -32.99 -16.02 -26.74
N VAL A 408 -31.69 -15.75 -26.79
CA VAL A 408 -30.71 -16.63 -27.44
C VAL A 408 -30.65 -18.00 -26.79
N PHE A 409 -30.63 -18.09 -25.46
CA PHE A 409 -30.68 -19.39 -24.79
C PHE A 409 -32.03 -20.08 -24.98
N THR A 410 -33.16 -19.37 -24.87
CA THR A 410 -34.50 -19.98 -25.01
C THR A 410 -34.80 -20.48 -26.43
N ASN A 411 -34.23 -19.84 -27.45
CA ASN A 411 -34.41 -20.23 -28.85
C ASN A 411 -33.47 -21.38 -29.30
N ASN A 412 -32.46 -21.75 -28.49
CA ASN A 412 -31.48 -22.78 -28.85
C ASN A 412 -31.43 -23.96 -27.87
N MET A 413 -31.85 -23.79 -26.61
CA MET A 413 -32.18 -24.91 -25.72
C MET A 413 -33.47 -25.57 -26.22
N GLY A 414 -33.49 -26.90 -26.31
CA GLY A 414 -34.65 -27.64 -26.85
C GLY A 414 -35.97 -27.30 -26.14
N SER A 415 -37.07 -27.23 -26.89
CA SER A 415 -38.39 -26.82 -26.38
C SER A 415 -38.77 -27.57 -25.10
N ASN A 416 -39.14 -26.82 -24.06
CA ASN A 416 -39.47 -27.28 -22.70
C ASN A 416 -38.32 -27.88 -21.88
N THR A 417 -37.05 -27.78 -22.31
CA THR A 417 -35.90 -28.13 -21.45
C THR A 417 -35.49 -26.97 -20.52
N PRO A 418 -35.17 -27.25 -19.24
CA PRO A 418 -34.65 -26.23 -18.32
C PRO A 418 -33.12 -26.09 -18.37
N ASN A 419 -32.42 -27.13 -18.81
CA ASN A 419 -30.96 -27.25 -18.93
C ASN A 419 -30.61 -28.32 -19.99
N GLN A 420 -29.33 -28.42 -20.33
CA GLN A 420 -28.75 -29.26 -21.39
C GLN A 420 -27.92 -30.45 -20.86
N ILE A 421 -27.77 -30.55 -19.53
CA ILE A 421 -27.06 -31.61 -18.77
C ILE A 421 -27.26 -33.02 -19.34
N GLN A 422 -28.49 -33.39 -19.72
CA GLN A 422 -28.82 -34.72 -20.24
C GLN A 422 -28.82 -34.81 -21.77
N SER A 423 -28.91 -33.70 -22.50
CA SER A 423 -29.04 -33.67 -23.97
C SER A 423 -27.71 -33.47 -24.70
N MET A 424 -26.70 -32.84 -24.09
CA MET A 424 -25.40 -32.58 -24.73
C MET A 424 -24.21 -32.89 -23.80
N ARG A 425 -23.79 -34.15 -23.72
CA ARG A 425 -22.70 -34.59 -22.82
C ARG A 425 -21.27 -34.26 -23.27
N ARG A 426 -21.09 -33.75 -24.50
CA ARG A 426 -19.78 -33.36 -25.08
C ARG A 426 -18.69 -34.42 -24.94
N GLU A 427 -18.98 -35.67 -25.25
CA GLU A 427 -18.00 -36.77 -25.20
C GLU A 427 -16.85 -36.61 -26.23
N ASP A 428 -17.01 -35.72 -27.21
CA ASP A 428 -15.92 -35.26 -28.09
C ASP A 428 -14.79 -34.56 -27.31
N ALA A 429 -15.10 -33.92 -26.17
CA ALA A 429 -14.11 -33.37 -25.24
C ALA A 429 -13.41 -34.46 -24.38
N SER A 430 -13.45 -35.73 -24.78
CA SER A 430 -12.71 -36.82 -24.14
C SER A 430 -11.24 -36.91 -24.55
N SER A 431 -10.86 -36.32 -25.68
CA SER A 431 -9.48 -36.29 -26.17
C SER A 431 -8.68 -35.05 -25.75
N ILE A 432 -9.25 -34.14 -24.93
CA ILE A 432 -8.58 -32.92 -24.50
C ILE A 432 -7.40 -33.29 -23.58
N THR A 433 -6.20 -32.89 -23.99
CA THR A 433 -4.93 -33.14 -23.31
C THR A 433 -4.58 -32.04 -22.30
N GLU A 434 -3.43 -32.16 -21.63
CA GLU A 434 -2.91 -31.06 -20.80
C GLU A 434 -2.35 -29.94 -21.69
N GLU A 435 -1.66 -30.31 -22.76
CA GLU A 435 -1.13 -29.42 -23.79
C GLU A 435 -2.22 -28.52 -24.40
N ASP A 436 -3.40 -29.08 -24.65
CA ASP A 436 -4.59 -28.38 -25.16
C ASP A 436 -5.12 -27.29 -24.22
N LEU A 437 -4.97 -27.48 -22.91
CA LEU A 437 -5.39 -26.54 -21.85
C LEU A 437 -4.28 -25.53 -21.51
N LEU A 438 -3.03 -25.87 -21.81
CA LEU A 438 -1.84 -25.05 -21.59
C LEU A 438 -1.39 -24.26 -22.84
N GLU A 439 -2.02 -24.46 -24.00
CA GLU A 439 -1.53 -23.88 -25.26
C GLU A 439 -1.33 -22.37 -25.16
N ARG A 440 -0.17 -21.91 -25.66
CA ARG A 440 0.19 -20.49 -25.68
C ARG A 440 -0.89 -19.67 -26.42
N PRO A 441 -1.51 -18.67 -25.77
CA PRO A 441 -2.47 -17.77 -26.40
C PRO A 441 -1.86 -17.05 -27.62
N ARG A 442 -2.63 -16.95 -28.71
CA ARG A 442 -2.17 -16.43 -30.00
C ARG A 442 -2.75 -15.05 -30.29
N GLY A 443 -1.96 -14.14 -30.86
CA GLY A 443 -2.40 -12.79 -31.22
C GLY A 443 -1.28 -11.76 -31.15
N VAL A 444 -1.64 -10.50 -31.39
CA VAL A 444 -0.74 -9.34 -31.32
C VAL A 444 -0.77 -8.68 -29.94
N ARG A 445 0.28 -7.94 -29.60
CA ARG A 445 0.42 -7.10 -28.40
C ARG A 445 0.58 -5.67 -28.86
N THR A 446 -0.44 -4.84 -28.67
CA THR A 446 -0.49 -3.50 -29.28
C THR A 446 -0.28 -2.40 -28.26
N LEU A 447 0.15 -1.23 -28.74
CA LEU A 447 0.25 -0.03 -27.91
C LEU A 447 -1.13 0.40 -27.35
N GLU A 448 -2.23 0.10 -28.05
CA GLU A 448 -3.56 0.45 -27.56
C GLU A 448 -4.09 -0.57 -26.54
N GLY A 449 -3.77 -1.87 -26.67
CA GLY A 449 -3.99 -2.85 -25.60
C GLY A 449 -3.26 -2.46 -24.30
N LEU A 450 -2.01 -2.02 -24.41
CA LEU A 450 -1.20 -1.47 -23.32
C LEU A 450 -1.90 -0.27 -22.63
N ARG A 451 -2.36 0.70 -23.43
CA ARG A 451 -3.05 1.90 -22.95
C ARG A 451 -4.40 1.58 -22.33
N LEU A 452 -5.20 0.74 -22.96
CA LEU A 452 -6.54 0.38 -22.51
C LEU A 452 -6.51 -0.38 -21.18
N ASN A 453 -5.58 -1.32 -21.00
CA ASN A 453 -5.30 -1.93 -19.69
C ASN A 453 -4.95 -0.87 -18.63
N THR A 454 -4.13 0.12 -19.01
CA THR A 454 -3.70 1.20 -18.11
C THR A 454 -4.84 2.16 -17.75
N ARG A 455 -5.76 2.46 -18.67
CA ARG A 455 -6.95 3.28 -18.36
C ARG A 455 -7.93 2.52 -17.47
N VAL A 456 -8.32 1.31 -17.88
CA VAL A 456 -9.37 0.51 -17.24
C VAL A 456 -8.98 0.06 -15.84
N GLY A 457 -7.81 -0.58 -15.69
CA GLY A 457 -7.39 -1.19 -14.43
C GLY A 457 -7.15 -0.18 -13.30
N ILE A 458 -7.23 1.12 -13.58
CA ILE A 458 -6.99 2.18 -12.60
C ILE A 458 -8.19 3.10 -12.39
N GLN A 459 -8.98 3.40 -13.42
CA GLN A 459 -10.33 3.97 -13.19
C GLN A 459 -11.16 3.02 -12.30
N TYR A 460 -10.95 1.71 -12.45
CA TYR A 460 -11.45 0.71 -11.52
C TYR A 460 -10.90 0.88 -10.09
N LEU A 461 -9.56 0.85 -9.90
CA LEU A 461 -8.96 0.94 -8.56
C LEU A 461 -9.32 2.24 -7.83
N ALA A 462 -9.46 3.36 -8.55
CA ALA A 462 -9.90 4.62 -7.97
C ALA A 462 -11.34 4.53 -7.43
N ALA A 463 -12.27 3.97 -8.23
CA ALA A 463 -13.64 3.72 -7.79
C ALA A 463 -13.67 2.74 -6.59
N TRP A 464 -12.91 1.65 -6.65
CA TRP A 464 -12.82 0.63 -5.60
C TRP A 464 -12.31 1.22 -4.28
N LEU A 465 -11.24 2.02 -4.30
CA LEU A 465 -10.72 2.73 -3.13
C LEU A 465 -11.68 3.81 -2.58
N THR A 466 -12.62 4.30 -3.38
CA THR A 466 -13.67 5.21 -2.90
C THR A 466 -14.89 4.52 -2.28
N GLY A 467 -15.12 3.24 -2.58
CA GLY A 467 -16.22 2.43 -2.05
C GLY A 467 -17.06 1.67 -3.09
N THR A 468 -16.67 1.69 -4.38
CA THR A 468 -17.47 1.17 -5.50
C THR A 468 -16.70 0.08 -6.25
N GLY A 469 -17.11 -1.18 -6.15
CA GLY A 469 -16.48 -2.31 -6.88
C GLY A 469 -17.15 -2.71 -8.20
N SER A 470 -18.29 -2.12 -8.56
CA SER A 470 -18.98 -2.37 -9.83
C SER A 470 -18.94 -1.09 -10.63
N VAL A 471 -18.06 -1.01 -11.63
CA VAL A 471 -17.59 0.28 -12.18
C VAL A 471 -17.91 0.40 -13.67
N PRO A 472 -18.74 1.36 -14.10
CA PRO A 472 -19.06 1.56 -15.51
C PRO A 472 -17.91 2.27 -16.24
N LEU A 473 -17.12 1.52 -17.02
CA LEU A 473 -15.96 2.01 -17.77
C LEU A 473 -16.09 1.63 -19.24
N TYR A 474 -15.98 2.60 -20.16
CA TYR A 474 -16.03 2.36 -21.62
C TYR A 474 -17.23 1.50 -22.08
N ASN A 475 -18.41 1.75 -21.49
CA ASN A 475 -19.66 1.00 -21.72
C ASN A 475 -19.59 -0.49 -21.35
N LEU A 476 -18.67 -0.88 -20.46
CA LEU A 476 -18.63 -2.17 -19.77
C LEU A 476 -18.81 -1.95 -18.26
N MET A 477 -19.47 -2.89 -17.59
CA MET A 477 -19.50 -2.97 -16.13
C MET A 477 -18.32 -3.83 -15.68
N GLU A 478 -17.27 -3.18 -15.20
CA GLU A 478 -16.00 -3.81 -14.84
C GLU A 478 -15.92 -4.09 -13.34
N ASP A 479 -15.25 -5.19 -12.99
CA ASP A 479 -14.99 -5.68 -11.63
C ASP A 479 -13.47 -5.81 -11.35
N ALA A 480 -13.10 -6.31 -10.17
CA ALA A 480 -11.67 -6.42 -9.81
C ALA A 480 -10.90 -7.39 -10.71
N ALA A 481 -11.53 -8.45 -11.26
CA ALA A 481 -10.90 -9.36 -12.21
C ALA A 481 -10.42 -8.64 -13.48
N THR A 482 -11.18 -7.66 -13.99
CA THR A 482 -10.73 -6.79 -15.10
C THR A 482 -9.48 -6.00 -14.74
N ALA A 483 -9.41 -5.40 -13.55
CA ALA A 483 -8.24 -4.65 -13.11
C ALA A 483 -7.02 -5.55 -12.86
N GLU A 484 -7.28 -6.76 -12.35
CA GLU A 484 -6.27 -7.80 -12.12
C GLU A 484 -5.62 -8.28 -13.43
N ILE A 485 -6.41 -8.66 -14.46
CA ILE A 485 -5.81 -8.99 -15.77
C ILE A 485 -5.07 -7.80 -16.38
N SER A 486 -5.65 -6.60 -16.29
CA SER A 486 -5.04 -5.39 -16.85
C SER A 486 -3.67 -5.12 -16.23
N ARG A 487 -3.51 -5.22 -14.91
CA ARG A 487 -2.21 -5.01 -14.25
C ARG A 487 -1.21 -6.15 -14.48
N VAL A 488 -1.64 -7.42 -14.52
CA VAL A 488 -0.67 -8.53 -14.69
C VAL A 488 -0.21 -8.71 -16.13
N GLN A 489 -1.05 -8.40 -17.13
CA GLN A 489 -0.64 -8.34 -18.54
C GLN A 489 0.45 -7.28 -18.73
N ASN A 490 0.19 -6.07 -18.23
CA ASN A 490 1.15 -4.97 -18.23
C ASN A 490 2.46 -5.36 -17.53
N TRP A 491 2.38 -5.96 -16.34
CA TRP A 491 3.54 -6.51 -15.62
C TRP A 491 4.31 -7.57 -16.42
N GLN A 492 3.61 -8.48 -17.12
CA GLN A 492 4.24 -9.57 -17.88
C GLN A 492 5.08 -9.01 -19.03
N TRP A 493 4.52 -8.07 -19.80
CA TRP A 493 5.25 -7.46 -20.92
C TRP A 493 6.42 -6.59 -20.45
N ILE A 494 6.26 -5.82 -19.36
CA ILE A 494 7.36 -5.08 -18.71
C ILE A 494 8.49 -6.03 -18.25
N LYS A 495 8.13 -7.19 -17.66
CA LYS A 495 9.11 -8.15 -17.13
C LYS A 495 9.99 -8.73 -18.24
N TYR A 496 9.37 -9.08 -19.37
CA TYR A 496 10.03 -9.78 -20.47
C TYR A 496 10.49 -8.87 -21.62
N GLY A 497 10.37 -7.54 -21.48
CA GLY A 497 10.89 -6.57 -22.46
C GLY A 497 10.26 -6.70 -23.85
N VAL A 498 8.97 -7.04 -23.87
CA VAL A 498 8.29 -7.59 -25.06
C VAL A 498 8.12 -6.53 -26.14
N GLU A 499 8.40 -6.87 -27.39
CA GLU A 499 8.20 -5.97 -28.54
C GLU A 499 6.71 -5.90 -28.92
N LEU A 500 6.23 -4.68 -29.21
CA LEU A 500 4.85 -4.45 -29.66
C LEU A 500 4.69 -4.69 -31.16
N ASP A 501 3.57 -5.27 -31.52
CA ASP A 501 3.25 -5.65 -32.89
C ASP A 501 2.53 -4.50 -33.62
N GLY A 502 2.98 -4.17 -34.85
CA GLY A 502 2.28 -3.24 -35.75
C GLY A 502 2.61 -1.75 -35.60
N ASP A 503 3.58 -1.36 -34.75
CA ASP A 503 3.92 0.06 -34.52
C ASP A 503 4.92 0.66 -35.54
N GLY A 504 5.61 -0.17 -36.33
CA GLY A 504 6.65 0.24 -37.28
C GLY A 504 7.92 0.85 -36.62
N LEU A 505 8.00 0.84 -35.30
CA LEU A 505 8.98 1.55 -34.49
C LEU A 505 9.87 0.59 -33.66
N GLY A 506 9.47 -0.68 -33.51
CA GLY A 506 10.23 -1.71 -32.79
C GLY A 506 10.26 -1.47 -31.28
N VAL A 507 9.15 -0.99 -30.71
CA VAL A 507 9.14 -0.54 -29.31
C VAL A 507 8.99 -1.73 -28.36
N ARG A 508 10.03 -1.94 -27.55
CA ARG A 508 9.99 -2.89 -26.42
C ARG A 508 9.32 -2.28 -25.20
N VAL A 509 8.38 -3.02 -24.62
CA VAL A 509 7.67 -2.68 -23.37
C VAL A 509 8.66 -2.77 -22.20
N GLY A 510 9.39 -1.69 -21.96
CA GLY A 510 10.22 -1.51 -20.78
C GLY A 510 9.47 -0.90 -19.60
N LYS A 511 10.16 -0.77 -18.46
CA LYS A 511 9.75 0.12 -17.35
C LYS A 511 9.46 1.54 -17.83
N GLU A 512 10.15 1.95 -18.89
CA GLU A 512 10.14 3.30 -19.42
C GLU A 512 8.90 3.55 -20.26
N LEU A 513 8.51 2.65 -21.16
CA LEU A 513 7.25 2.75 -21.92
C LEU A 513 6.02 2.90 -21.00
N PHE A 514 6.08 2.32 -19.80
CA PHE A 514 5.05 2.45 -18.75
C PHE A 514 5.09 3.73 -17.92
N GLY A 515 6.14 4.55 -18.06
CA GLY A 515 6.22 5.91 -17.54
C GLY A 515 6.19 6.99 -18.62
N SER A 516 6.43 6.62 -19.89
CA SER A 516 6.67 7.55 -20.99
C SER A 516 5.53 7.57 -22.01
N GLY A 517 4.79 8.69 -22.05
CA GLY A 517 4.08 9.12 -23.26
C GLY A 517 5.02 9.69 -24.35
N GLY A 518 6.34 9.71 -24.09
CA GLY A 518 7.37 10.28 -24.95
C GLY A 518 8.15 9.23 -25.75
N GLY A 519 8.18 9.39 -27.07
CA GLY A 519 8.91 8.51 -27.98
C GLY A 519 8.58 8.78 -29.44
N ARG A 520 9.50 9.45 -30.14
CA ARG A 520 9.52 9.81 -31.58
C ARG A 520 8.37 10.71 -32.10
N ASN A 521 8.80 11.64 -32.98
CA ASN A 521 8.15 12.71 -33.75
C ASN A 521 6.91 13.44 -33.16
N ALA A 522 6.97 14.78 -33.21
CA ALA A 522 5.87 15.67 -32.81
C ALA A 522 5.02 16.14 -34.00
N GLU A 523 5.66 16.49 -35.13
CA GLU A 523 4.99 17.11 -36.29
C GLU A 523 3.99 16.17 -36.99
N ASP A 524 4.27 14.86 -36.99
CA ASP A 524 3.32 13.83 -37.48
C ASP A 524 2.07 13.70 -36.58
N ARG A 525 2.13 14.13 -35.32
CA ARG A 525 1.04 13.94 -34.35
C ARG A 525 -0.05 15.00 -34.50
N GLU A 526 0.28 16.26 -34.80
CA GLU A 526 -0.71 17.34 -34.90
C GLU A 526 -1.76 17.04 -36.00
N ARG A 527 -1.30 16.56 -37.18
CA ARG A 527 -2.17 16.19 -38.32
C ARG A 527 -3.05 14.95 -38.08
N GLY A 528 -2.80 14.20 -37.01
CA GLY A 528 -3.67 13.14 -36.49
C GLY A 528 -4.59 13.63 -35.37
N TRP A 529 -4.04 14.40 -34.42
CA TRP A 529 -4.75 14.94 -33.26
C TRP A 529 -5.96 15.78 -33.63
N GLU A 530 -5.86 16.62 -34.66
CA GLU A 530 -6.99 17.45 -35.12
C GLU A 530 -8.22 16.63 -35.59
N ARG A 531 -8.07 15.33 -35.87
CA ARG A 531 -9.19 14.44 -36.20
C ARG A 531 -9.83 13.76 -34.99
N GLU A 532 -9.05 13.31 -34.00
CA GLU A 532 -9.61 12.64 -32.80
C GLU A 532 -10.23 13.62 -31.79
N VAL A 533 -9.84 14.90 -31.81
CA VAL A 533 -10.40 15.94 -30.92
C VAL A 533 -11.88 16.23 -31.19
N GLN A 534 -12.44 15.82 -32.33
CA GLN A 534 -13.89 15.95 -32.61
C GLN A 534 -14.77 14.93 -31.86
N GLU A 535 -14.22 13.86 -31.25
CA GLU A 535 -15.00 12.78 -30.61
C GLU A 535 -14.95 12.79 -29.05
N GLY A 536 -14.44 13.87 -28.44
CA GLY A 536 -14.93 14.35 -27.15
C GLY A 536 -14.77 13.47 -25.89
N ASN A 537 -13.54 13.09 -25.50
CA ASN A 537 -13.30 12.33 -24.27
C ASN A 537 -12.04 12.80 -23.47
N PRO A 538 -12.14 13.21 -22.19
CA PRO A 538 -11.01 13.82 -21.45
C PRO A 538 -10.09 12.81 -20.74
N PRO A 539 -8.77 13.08 -20.61
CA PRO A 539 -7.79 12.13 -20.07
C PRO A 539 -7.67 12.15 -18.53
N VAL A 540 -7.92 10.99 -17.90
CA VAL A 540 -7.60 10.69 -16.49
C VAL A 540 -6.30 9.88 -16.37
N LYS A 541 -5.65 9.91 -15.21
CA LYS A 541 -4.21 9.68 -14.99
C LYS A 541 -3.97 8.72 -13.79
N VAL A 542 -2.78 8.10 -13.61
CA VAL A 542 -2.61 6.78 -12.88
C VAL A 542 -1.49 6.55 -11.81
N VAL A 543 -1.87 5.88 -10.69
CA VAL A 543 -1.13 5.27 -9.52
C VAL A 543 -2.17 4.54 -8.57
N VAL A 544 -2.13 3.47 -7.69
CA VAL A 544 -1.26 2.37 -7.07
C VAL A 544 -0.55 2.42 -5.63
N VAL A 545 -1.28 2.70 -4.51
CA VAL A 545 -0.88 2.89 -3.04
C VAL A 545 0.20 2.03 -2.32
N LEU A 546 0.89 2.60 -1.28
CA LEU A 546 1.55 1.89 -0.14
C LEU A 546 1.57 2.69 1.21
N GLN A 547 0.41 3.08 1.79
CA GLN A 547 0.33 4.05 2.92
C GLN A 547 -0.70 3.71 4.04
N ALA A 548 -1.23 2.49 4.10
CA ALA A 548 -2.56 2.23 4.68
C ALA A 548 -2.75 2.46 6.21
N MET A 549 -1.71 2.59 7.03
CA MET A 549 -1.87 2.65 8.51
C MET A 549 -2.09 4.05 9.12
N MET A 550 -1.94 5.15 8.38
CA MET A 550 -2.20 6.50 8.93
C MET A 550 -3.68 6.93 8.84
N PHE A 551 -4.54 6.12 8.21
CA PHE A 551 -5.93 6.50 7.92
C PHE A 551 -6.91 6.21 9.07
N ARG A 552 -6.91 7.06 10.11
CA ARG A 552 -8.09 7.25 10.97
C ARG A 552 -8.47 8.74 11.07
N LYS A 553 -9.74 9.01 10.79
CA LYS A 553 -10.44 10.32 10.81
C LYS A 553 -10.01 11.34 9.73
N GLY A 554 -10.73 11.29 8.60
CA GLY A 554 -11.54 12.47 8.27
C GLY A 554 -11.03 13.52 7.28
N SER A 555 -10.22 13.16 6.28
CA SER A 555 -10.31 13.83 4.96
C SER A 555 -9.84 12.92 3.83
N LYS A 556 -10.44 13.02 2.63
CA LYS A 556 -10.00 12.33 1.39
C LYS A 556 -9.20 13.24 0.45
N SER A 557 -8.89 14.46 0.87
CA SER A 557 -7.95 15.39 0.23
C SER A 557 -7.35 16.32 1.28
N GLY A 558 -6.17 16.88 1.01
CA GLY A 558 -5.60 17.91 1.89
C GLY A 558 -6.48 19.17 1.90
N THR A 559 -6.86 19.66 3.08
CA THR A 559 -7.67 20.89 3.19
C THR A 559 -6.89 22.08 2.62
N VAL A 560 -7.36 22.64 1.50
CA VAL A 560 -6.76 23.84 0.91
C VAL A 560 -7.21 25.05 1.71
N ARG A 561 -6.30 25.55 2.56
CA ARG A 561 -6.45 26.83 3.25
C ARG A 561 -6.00 27.96 2.32
N GLU A 562 -6.50 29.17 2.52
CA GLU A 562 -6.07 30.38 1.77
C GLU A 562 -4.54 30.54 1.77
N GLU A 563 -3.90 30.33 2.93
CA GLU A 563 -2.43 30.34 3.09
C GLU A 563 -1.69 29.30 2.22
N PHE A 564 -2.35 28.23 1.74
CA PHE A 564 -1.75 27.19 0.90
C PHE A 564 -1.93 27.43 -0.60
N VAL A 565 -2.86 28.30 -1.02
CA VAL A 565 -3.14 28.57 -2.45
C VAL A 565 -1.88 29.12 -3.16
N LYS A 566 -1.06 29.91 -2.46
CA LYS A 566 0.23 30.41 -2.99
C LYS A 566 1.30 29.35 -3.20
N ILE A 567 1.12 28.13 -2.68
CA ILE A 567 2.02 26.98 -2.88
C ILE A 567 1.43 25.98 -3.87
N LEU A 568 0.12 25.72 -3.76
CA LEU A 568 -0.61 24.74 -4.57
C LEU A 568 -1.12 25.34 -5.88
N THR A 569 -0.29 26.15 -6.56
CA THR A 569 -0.64 26.69 -7.88
C THR A 569 -0.66 25.57 -8.91
N LYS A 570 -1.40 25.80 -10.01
CA LYS A 570 -1.55 24.80 -11.09
C LYS A 570 -0.18 24.40 -11.65
N GLU A 571 0.70 25.36 -11.87
CA GLU A 571 2.00 25.20 -12.51
C GLU A 571 2.97 24.43 -11.61
N ALA A 572 2.93 24.71 -10.30
CA ALA A 572 3.69 23.98 -9.30
C ALA A 572 3.23 22.51 -9.21
N LEU A 573 1.91 22.27 -9.19
CA LEU A 573 1.33 20.93 -9.18
C LEU A 573 1.59 20.18 -10.49
N GLU A 574 1.56 20.86 -11.64
CA GLU A 574 1.93 20.29 -12.94
C GLU A 574 3.40 19.87 -12.96
N PHE A 575 4.31 20.69 -12.44
CA PHE A 575 5.74 20.36 -12.32
C PHE A 575 6.00 19.16 -11.39
N VAL A 576 5.43 19.13 -10.18
CA VAL A 576 5.52 17.97 -9.28
C VAL A 576 4.95 16.72 -9.97
N ALA A 577 3.88 16.87 -10.76
CA ALA A 577 3.28 15.78 -11.52
C ALA A 577 4.07 15.35 -12.77
N GLU A 578 4.92 16.19 -13.34
CA GLU A 578 5.94 15.76 -14.32
C GLU A 578 6.95 14.82 -13.63
N LEU A 579 7.56 15.28 -12.52
CA LEU A 579 8.54 14.49 -11.75
C LEU A 579 7.96 13.14 -11.29
N GLN A 580 6.74 13.14 -10.74
CA GLN A 580 6.05 11.94 -10.24
C GLN A 580 5.67 10.93 -11.34
N ARG A 581 5.59 11.35 -12.61
CA ARG A 581 5.37 10.44 -13.75
C ARG A 581 6.69 9.89 -14.28
N GLU A 582 7.72 10.73 -14.37
CA GLU A 582 9.04 10.35 -14.89
C GLU A 582 9.78 9.38 -13.95
N PHE A 583 9.82 9.63 -12.64
CA PHE A 583 10.76 8.94 -11.74
C PHE A 583 10.16 7.80 -10.91
N ARG A 584 8.86 7.82 -10.60
CA ARG A 584 8.20 6.82 -9.74
C ARG A 584 8.41 5.36 -10.16
N ASN A 585 8.37 5.05 -11.46
CA ASN A 585 8.59 3.69 -11.94
C ASN A 585 10.04 3.22 -11.75
N ARG A 586 11.01 4.14 -11.65
CA ARG A 586 12.39 3.83 -11.25
C ARG A 586 12.45 3.61 -9.72
N ILE A 587 11.85 4.51 -8.94
CA ILE A 587 11.80 4.45 -7.46
C ILE A 587 11.15 3.16 -6.94
N LYS A 588 9.93 2.82 -7.42
CA LYS A 588 9.21 1.59 -7.01
C LYS A 588 10.04 0.32 -7.26
N LYS A 589 10.69 0.23 -8.41
CA LYS A 589 11.51 -0.94 -8.78
C LYS A 589 12.90 -0.99 -8.14
N LEU A 590 13.36 0.05 -7.44
CA LEU A 590 14.49 -0.06 -6.51
C LEU A 590 14.02 -0.54 -5.14
N ARG A 591 12.89 -0.03 -4.63
CA ARG A 591 12.28 -0.49 -3.37
C ARG A 591 11.85 -1.97 -3.40
N GLU A 592 11.43 -2.49 -4.55
CA GLU A 592 11.18 -3.92 -4.78
C GLU A 592 12.46 -4.79 -4.79
N GLY A 593 13.64 -4.19 -4.96
CA GLY A 593 14.92 -4.85 -5.22
C GLY A 593 15.86 -4.88 -4.02
N THR A 594 15.37 -5.25 -2.84
CA THR A 594 16.19 -5.33 -1.60
C THR A 594 17.35 -6.31 -1.79
N MET A 595 18.59 -5.88 -1.50
CA MET A 595 19.76 -6.76 -1.55
C MET A 595 19.66 -7.84 -0.48
N ARG A 596 19.79 -9.11 -0.89
CA ARG A 596 19.77 -10.28 0.00
C ARG A 596 21.20 -10.79 0.20
N GLY A 597 21.85 -10.34 1.27
CA GLY A 597 23.21 -10.73 1.62
C GLY A 597 23.83 -9.75 2.62
N VAL A 598 25.07 -10.03 3.01
CA VAL A 598 25.91 -9.04 3.70
C VAL A 598 26.34 -7.99 2.66
N PRO A 599 26.23 -6.67 2.94
CA PRO A 599 26.68 -5.65 2.00
C PRO A 599 28.22 -5.56 1.96
N GLY A 600 28.75 -5.23 0.78
CA GLY A 600 30.18 -5.13 0.47
C GLY A 600 30.42 -4.26 -0.76
N PHE A 601 31.68 -3.98 -1.09
CA PHE A 601 32.06 -3.13 -2.23
C PHE A 601 31.91 -3.89 -3.56
N ASP A 602 30.96 -3.49 -4.41
CA ASP A 602 30.71 -4.16 -5.70
C ASP A 602 31.99 -4.20 -6.57
N PRO A 603 32.51 -5.40 -6.94
CA PRO A 603 33.67 -5.51 -7.82
C PRO A 603 33.44 -4.92 -9.22
N ALA A 604 32.19 -4.89 -9.71
CA ALA A 604 31.87 -4.36 -11.02
C ALA A 604 32.05 -2.84 -11.12
N THR A 605 31.94 -2.10 -10.01
CA THR A 605 32.14 -0.64 -9.95
C THR A 605 33.54 -0.25 -9.49
N LYS A 606 34.46 -1.21 -9.28
CA LYS A 606 35.86 -0.98 -8.84
C LYS A 606 36.59 0.10 -9.65
N PHE A 607 36.31 0.20 -10.95
CA PHE A 607 36.89 1.24 -11.83
C PHE A 607 36.48 2.68 -11.43
N ILE A 608 35.25 2.89 -10.91
CA ILE A 608 34.81 4.20 -10.37
C ILE A 608 35.64 4.53 -9.14
N ARG A 609 35.85 3.54 -8.26
CA ARG A 609 36.65 3.73 -7.03
C ARG A 609 38.12 4.00 -7.34
N GLU A 610 38.72 3.32 -8.31
CA GLU A 610 40.15 3.46 -8.60
C GLU A 610 40.51 4.64 -9.51
N THR A 611 39.65 5.04 -10.44
CA THR A 611 39.96 6.15 -11.37
C THR A 611 39.98 7.54 -10.70
N ASN A 612 40.80 8.43 -11.24
CA ASN A 612 40.97 9.80 -10.75
C ASN A 612 39.97 10.76 -11.42
N TRP A 613 38.76 10.82 -10.86
CA TRP A 613 37.73 11.81 -11.17
C TRP A 613 37.34 12.58 -9.88
N VAL A 614 36.74 13.76 -10.07
CA VAL A 614 36.22 14.64 -9.01
C VAL A 614 34.80 15.12 -9.35
N CYS A 615 34.07 15.62 -8.36
CA CYS A 615 32.79 16.28 -8.56
C CYS A 615 32.98 17.71 -9.15
N ALA A 616 31.87 18.33 -9.53
CA ALA A 616 31.83 19.74 -9.87
C ALA A 616 32.24 20.62 -8.65
N PRO A 617 32.87 21.79 -8.87
CA PRO A 617 33.31 22.66 -7.77
C PRO A 617 32.19 23.07 -6.81
N VAL A 618 32.54 23.10 -5.53
CA VAL A 618 31.70 23.63 -4.44
C VAL A 618 31.32 25.09 -4.71
N PRO A 619 30.03 25.48 -4.60
CA PRO A 619 29.61 26.88 -4.76
C PRO A 619 30.25 27.79 -3.71
N PRO A 620 30.72 29.00 -4.08
CA PRO A 620 31.28 29.96 -3.12
C PRO A 620 30.35 30.30 -1.95
N ALA A 621 29.03 30.29 -2.18
CA ALA A 621 28.02 30.51 -1.15
C ALA A 621 28.05 29.50 0.02
N VAL A 622 28.60 28.30 -0.20
CA VAL A 622 28.67 27.19 0.77
C VAL A 622 30.06 26.57 0.84
N ALA A 623 31.11 27.36 0.58
CA ALA A 623 32.50 26.91 0.72
C ALA A 623 32.94 26.75 2.18
N ASP A 624 32.26 27.44 3.12
CA ASP A 624 32.44 27.34 4.56
C ASP A 624 31.16 26.80 5.19
N ARG A 625 31.21 25.56 5.69
CA ARG A 625 30.07 24.83 6.28
C ARG A 625 30.32 24.44 7.74
N ARG A 626 31.30 25.05 8.41
CA ARG A 626 31.92 24.51 9.63
C ARG A 626 30.97 24.20 10.79
N VAL A 627 29.83 24.88 10.87
CA VAL A 627 28.69 24.45 11.68
C VAL A 627 27.40 24.64 10.90
N GLU A 628 26.57 23.60 10.88
CA GLU A 628 25.20 23.64 10.38
C GLU A 628 24.22 23.37 11.52
N ILE A 629 23.07 24.04 11.50
CA ILE A 629 21.96 23.77 12.41
C ILE A 629 20.87 22.98 11.69
N THR A 630 20.24 22.01 12.35
CA THR A 630 19.07 21.30 11.82
C THR A 630 17.80 21.72 12.55
N GLY A 631 16.64 21.58 11.91
CA GLY A 631 15.36 21.78 12.60
C GLY A 631 14.13 21.73 11.69
N PRO A 632 12.93 21.57 12.28
CA PRO A 632 11.69 21.48 11.55
C PRO A 632 11.33 22.80 10.85
N VAL A 633 10.54 22.69 9.78
CA VAL A 633 9.98 23.80 8.99
C VAL A 633 8.89 24.64 9.72
N GLU A 634 8.93 24.70 11.04
CA GLU A 634 8.08 25.58 11.86
C GLU A 634 8.58 27.04 11.77
N ARG A 635 7.65 28.00 11.69
CA ARG A 635 7.94 29.40 11.35
C ARG A 635 8.88 30.09 12.34
N LYS A 636 8.71 29.87 13.64
CA LYS A 636 9.60 30.43 14.67
C LYS A 636 10.95 29.71 14.71
N MET A 637 10.98 28.38 14.50
CA MET A 637 12.22 27.60 14.41
C MET A 637 13.07 28.02 13.21
N ILE A 638 12.48 28.19 12.02
CA ILE A 638 13.17 28.70 10.82
C ILE A 638 13.86 30.04 11.10
N ILE A 639 13.16 31.01 11.71
CA ILE A 639 13.75 32.32 12.05
C ILE A 639 14.92 32.17 13.04
N ASN A 640 14.75 31.36 14.10
CA ASN A 640 15.80 31.14 15.10
C ASN A 640 17.02 30.43 14.51
N ALA A 641 16.82 29.48 13.61
CA ALA A 641 17.88 28.71 12.97
C ALA A 641 18.67 29.54 11.95
N LEU A 642 17.98 30.30 11.09
CA LEU A 642 18.61 31.25 10.17
C LEU A 642 19.39 32.34 10.90
N ASN A 643 18.90 32.83 12.04
CA ASN A 643 19.58 33.83 12.87
C ASN A 643 20.61 33.24 13.87
N SER A 644 20.86 31.92 13.87
CA SER A 644 21.66 31.25 14.92
C SER A 644 23.16 31.51 14.88
N GLY A 645 23.68 32.09 13.79
CA GLY A 645 25.12 32.19 13.52
C GLY A 645 25.73 30.94 12.89
N ALA A 646 24.95 29.88 12.64
CA ALA A 646 25.38 28.75 11.83
C ALA A 646 25.69 29.17 10.38
N LYS A 647 26.53 28.41 9.68
CA LYS A 647 26.83 28.64 8.25
C LYS A 647 25.68 28.18 7.37
N VAL A 648 25.06 27.05 7.72
CA VAL A 648 23.93 26.42 7.02
C VAL A 648 22.81 26.13 8.02
N PHE A 649 21.57 26.23 7.58
CA PHE A 649 20.40 25.67 8.24
C PHE A 649 19.78 24.61 7.34
N MET A 650 19.73 23.37 7.80
CA MET A 650 18.95 22.30 7.19
C MET A 650 17.51 22.37 7.73
N ALA A 651 16.63 22.94 6.91
CA ALA A 651 15.18 22.93 7.15
C ALA A 651 14.60 21.57 6.77
N ASP A 652 13.93 20.93 7.72
CA ASP A 652 13.58 19.51 7.63
C ASP A 652 12.08 19.25 7.42
N PHE A 653 11.79 18.48 6.36
CA PHE A 653 10.49 17.84 6.11
C PHE A 653 10.47 16.35 6.49
N GLU A 654 11.61 15.78 6.87
CA GLU A 654 11.77 14.38 7.22
C GLU A 654 11.74 14.16 8.76
N ASP A 655 12.76 13.55 9.37
CA ASP A 655 12.64 12.95 10.70
C ASP A 655 12.35 13.93 11.85
N ALA A 656 12.72 15.21 11.74
CA ALA A 656 12.37 16.23 12.73
C ALA A 656 10.93 16.77 12.55
N LEU A 657 10.17 16.28 11.55
CA LEU A 657 8.81 16.70 11.25
C LEU A 657 7.80 15.54 11.43
N SER A 658 6.64 15.86 11.99
CA SER A 658 5.46 15.01 11.81
C SER A 658 4.79 15.40 10.48
N PRO A 659 4.71 14.52 9.47
CA PRO A 659 4.31 14.84 8.10
C PRO A 659 2.79 14.96 7.94
N THR A 660 2.15 15.77 8.79
CA THR A 660 0.76 16.18 8.62
C THR A 660 0.64 17.15 7.43
N TRP A 661 -0.54 17.17 6.78
CA TRP A 661 -0.79 18.09 5.67
C TRP A 661 -0.51 19.55 6.04
N GLU A 662 -1.02 19.98 7.20
CA GLU A 662 -0.75 21.30 7.78
C GLU A 662 0.75 21.59 7.93
N ASN A 663 1.54 20.67 8.50
CA ASN A 663 2.96 20.89 8.73
C ASN A 663 3.74 21.00 7.41
N LEU A 664 3.44 20.13 6.44
CA LEU A 664 4.11 20.10 5.14
C LEU A 664 3.79 21.37 4.33
N MET A 665 2.51 21.74 4.22
CA MET A 665 2.11 22.93 3.45
C MET A 665 2.54 24.23 4.15
N ARG A 666 2.46 24.30 5.48
CA ARG A 666 3.00 25.45 6.23
C ARG A 666 4.52 25.54 6.13
N GLY A 667 5.21 24.40 6.06
CA GLY A 667 6.64 24.39 5.80
C GLY A 667 7.00 25.04 4.47
N GLN A 668 6.33 24.64 3.39
CA GLN A 668 6.52 25.26 2.06
C GLN A 668 6.20 26.78 2.09
N VAL A 669 5.13 27.18 2.76
CA VAL A 669 4.79 28.60 3.02
C VAL A 669 5.90 29.33 3.76
N ASN A 670 6.40 28.76 4.86
CA ASN A 670 7.42 29.39 5.70
C ASN A 670 8.77 29.52 4.98
N LEU A 671 9.18 28.51 4.22
CA LEU A 671 10.43 28.54 3.46
C LEU A 671 10.35 29.54 2.29
N LYS A 672 9.21 29.65 1.61
CA LYS A 672 8.99 30.71 0.61
C LYS A 672 9.12 32.09 1.26
N ASP A 673 8.39 32.33 2.35
CA ASP A 673 8.45 33.61 3.08
C ASP A 673 9.87 33.91 3.60
N ALA A 674 10.69 32.88 3.89
CA ALA A 674 12.07 33.03 4.33
C ALA A 674 13.04 33.40 3.20
N ILE A 675 12.87 32.82 2.00
CA ILE A 675 13.64 33.20 0.80
C ILE A 675 13.22 34.58 0.28
N ASP A 676 11.92 34.91 0.37
CA ASP A 676 11.38 36.26 0.10
C ASP A 676 11.83 37.31 1.15
N GLY A 677 12.47 36.90 2.26
CA GLY A 677 12.89 37.78 3.37
C GLY A 677 11.73 38.32 4.23
N SER A 678 10.49 37.88 3.99
CA SER A 678 9.25 38.37 4.62
C SER A 678 8.81 37.58 5.86
N ILE A 679 9.47 36.46 6.17
CA ILE A 679 9.12 35.61 7.31
C ILE A 679 9.20 36.35 8.65
N THR A 680 8.07 36.38 9.35
CA THR A 680 7.91 36.99 10.67
C THR A 680 7.00 36.13 11.55
N PHE A 681 7.18 36.20 12.87
CA PHE A 681 6.38 35.49 13.86
C PHE A 681 6.14 36.36 15.11
N HIS A 682 4.89 36.47 15.58
CA HIS A 682 4.54 37.18 16.82
C HIS A 682 4.23 36.19 17.94
N ASP A 683 5.14 36.05 18.88
CA ASP A 683 4.93 35.33 20.13
C ASP A 683 4.04 36.17 21.06
N LYS A 684 2.72 36.08 20.84
CA LYS A 684 1.71 36.84 21.60
C LYS A 684 1.85 36.66 23.12
N ALA A 685 2.21 35.46 23.58
CA ALA A 685 2.37 35.14 24.99
C ALA A 685 3.58 35.84 25.64
N ARG A 686 4.57 36.27 24.85
CA ARG A 686 5.74 37.06 25.29
C ARG A 686 5.74 38.48 24.72
N ASN A 687 4.66 38.88 24.04
CA ASN A 687 4.56 40.04 23.14
C ASN A 687 5.84 40.32 22.31
N ARG A 688 6.48 39.29 21.75
CA ARG A 688 7.76 39.43 21.03
C ARG A 688 7.61 39.08 19.56
N VAL A 689 8.00 40.02 18.69
CA VAL A 689 8.14 39.77 17.25
C VAL A 689 9.52 39.18 16.95
N TYR A 690 9.54 38.18 16.07
CA TYR A 690 10.73 37.55 15.51
C TYR A 690 10.73 37.82 14.00
N LYS A 691 11.88 38.23 13.46
CA LYS A 691 12.16 38.45 12.03
C LYS A 691 13.58 37.96 11.70
N LEU A 692 13.92 37.82 10.43
CA LEU A 692 15.30 37.58 10.02
C LEU A 692 16.21 38.78 10.33
N ASN A 693 17.49 38.51 10.54
CA ASN A 693 18.54 39.52 10.61
C ASN A 693 18.86 40.04 9.20
N ASP A 694 19.17 41.33 9.09
CA ASP A 694 19.40 42.00 7.80
C ASP A 694 20.74 41.56 7.13
N LYS A 695 21.62 40.87 7.88
CA LYS A 695 22.90 40.27 7.46
C LYS A 695 23.19 39.00 8.27
N ASN A 696 24.14 38.20 7.80
CA ASN A 696 24.71 37.02 8.48
C ASN A 696 23.68 35.94 8.86
N THR A 697 22.67 35.73 8.01
CA THR A 697 21.77 34.58 8.12
C THR A 697 22.41 33.32 7.52
N ALA A 698 22.10 32.16 8.11
CA ALA A 698 22.58 30.86 7.64
C ALA A 698 22.04 30.53 6.24
N LYS A 699 22.80 29.79 5.43
CA LYS A 699 22.38 29.32 4.11
C LYS A 699 21.35 28.21 4.22
N LEU A 700 20.22 28.37 3.54
CA LEU A 700 19.12 27.42 3.61
C LEU A 700 19.38 26.18 2.74
N PHE A 701 19.43 25.01 3.38
CA PHE A 701 19.33 23.70 2.74
C PHE A 701 17.97 23.10 3.12
N VAL A 702 17.37 22.32 2.22
CA VAL A 702 16.13 21.57 2.51
C VAL A 702 16.39 20.08 2.52
N ARG A 703 15.97 19.39 3.58
CA ARG A 703 15.86 17.93 3.63
C ARG A 703 14.41 17.55 3.29
N PRO A 704 14.12 17.05 2.07
CA PRO A 704 12.81 16.47 1.76
C PRO A 704 12.70 15.10 2.43
N ARG A 705 11.49 14.53 2.48
CA ARG A 705 11.27 13.16 2.97
C ARG A 705 12.12 12.13 2.20
N GLY A 706 12.46 11.00 2.81
CA GLY A 706 13.14 9.91 2.11
C GLY A 706 12.27 9.19 1.06
N TRP A 707 12.89 8.47 0.10
CA TRP A 707 12.21 7.70 -0.97
C TRP A 707 11.14 6.71 -0.47
N HIS A 708 11.21 6.32 0.80
CA HIS A 708 10.29 5.37 1.40
C HIS A 708 8.92 5.99 1.75
N LEU A 709 8.83 7.31 1.95
CA LEU A 709 7.63 8.03 2.40
C LEU A 709 6.72 8.52 1.25
N PRO A 710 5.43 8.17 1.25
CA PRO A 710 4.43 8.72 0.33
C PRO A 710 3.67 9.95 0.89
N GLU A 711 3.09 10.76 0.01
CA GLU A 711 2.26 11.93 0.32
C GLU A 711 0.77 11.61 0.11
N ALA A 712 0.06 11.35 1.21
CA ALA A 712 -1.34 10.90 1.19
C ALA A 712 -2.31 11.87 0.51
N HIS A 713 -2.04 13.17 0.64
CA HIS A 713 -3.01 14.23 0.37
C HIS A 713 -2.96 14.73 -1.07
N ILE A 714 -1.85 14.50 -1.77
CA ILE A 714 -1.67 14.83 -3.18
C ILE A 714 -1.74 13.54 -4.00
N LEU A 715 -2.96 13.22 -4.44
CA LEU A 715 -3.20 12.27 -5.51
C LEU A 715 -2.89 12.92 -6.85
N ILE A 716 -1.61 13.12 -7.15
CA ILE A 716 -1.17 13.12 -8.55
C ILE A 716 -1.65 11.80 -9.09
N ASP A 717 -2.46 11.80 -10.15
CA ASP A 717 -2.73 10.58 -10.90
C ASP A 717 -3.45 9.43 -10.09
N GLY A 718 -3.88 9.60 -8.83
CA GLY A 718 -4.74 8.62 -8.09
C GLY A 718 -4.14 7.72 -6.97
N GLU A 719 -2.83 7.67 -6.72
CA GLU A 719 -2.22 7.25 -5.44
C GLU A 719 -1.43 8.43 -4.88
N PRO A 720 -1.09 8.36 -3.58
CA PRO A 720 -0.12 9.23 -2.96
C PRO A 720 1.13 9.48 -3.82
N ALA A 721 1.45 10.75 -4.07
CA ALA A 721 2.71 11.14 -4.67
C ALA A 721 3.91 10.61 -3.84
N THR A 722 5.09 10.45 -4.43
CA THR A 722 6.29 10.16 -3.61
C THR A 722 6.65 11.44 -2.86
N GLY A 723 6.65 11.39 -1.52
CA GLY A 723 6.69 12.60 -0.67
C GLY A 723 7.89 13.49 -0.96
N CYS A 724 9.06 12.89 -1.17
CA CYS A 724 10.27 13.60 -1.53
C CYS A 724 10.16 14.47 -2.81
N LEU A 725 9.36 14.05 -3.80
CA LEU A 725 9.17 14.77 -5.06
C LEU A 725 8.17 15.91 -4.90
N VAL A 726 7.24 15.80 -3.95
CA VAL A 726 6.38 16.92 -3.51
C VAL A 726 7.21 17.96 -2.77
N ASP A 727 8.00 17.52 -1.78
CA ASP A 727 8.80 18.41 -0.93
C ASP A 727 9.85 19.17 -1.74
N PHE A 728 10.63 18.44 -2.56
CA PHE A 728 11.58 19.01 -3.52
C PHE A 728 10.87 19.87 -4.55
N GLY A 729 9.82 19.36 -5.20
CA GLY A 729 9.23 19.99 -6.38
C GLY A 729 8.53 21.30 -6.06
N LEU A 730 7.78 21.37 -4.95
CA LEU A 730 7.17 22.61 -4.47
C LEU A 730 8.23 23.63 -4.03
N TYR A 731 9.23 23.19 -3.23
CA TYR A 731 10.26 24.10 -2.75
C TYR A 731 11.11 24.65 -3.91
N PHE A 732 11.56 23.80 -4.83
CA PHE A 732 12.30 24.23 -6.01
C PHE A 732 11.50 25.21 -6.86
N PHE A 733 10.26 24.85 -7.24
CA PHE A 733 9.43 25.65 -8.14
C PHE A 733 9.21 27.08 -7.62
N HIS A 734 8.88 27.22 -6.32
CA HIS A 734 8.58 28.53 -5.73
C HIS A 734 9.81 29.38 -5.40
N ASN A 735 11.00 28.78 -5.30
CA ASN A 735 12.17 29.46 -4.74
C ASN A 735 13.36 29.59 -5.69
N TYR A 736 13.49 28.81 -6.77
CA TYR A 736 14.75 28.74 -7.54
C TYR A 736 15.28 30.10 -8.03
N ALA A 737 14.41 30.97 -8.55
CA ALA A 737 14.79 32.28 -9.08
C ALA A 737 15.24 33.24 -7.97
N ALA A 738 14.45 33.37 -6.90
CA ALA A 738 14.79 34.20 -5.75
C ALA A 738 16.05 33.68 -5.03
N PHE A 739 16.18 32.36 -4.86
CA PHE A 739 17.33 31.71 -4.25
C PHE A 739 18.62 32.01 -5.03
N ARG A 740 18.61 31.93 -6.38
CA ARG A 740 19.77 32.29 -7.22
C ARG A 740 20.24 33.73 -6.99
N GLN A 741 19.29 34.66 -6.85
CA GLN A 741 19.54 36.08 -6.65
C GLN A 741 20.02 36.43 -5.23
N THR A 742 19.51 35.75 -4.20
CA THR A 742 19.75 36.15 -2.78
C THR A 742 20.70 35.22 -2.03
N GLN A 743 20.55 33.90 -2.15
CA GLN A 743 21.19 32.92 -1.26
C GLN A 743 22.27 32.08 -1.94
N GLY A 744 22.02 31.60 -3.17
CA GLY A 744 22.88 30.65 -3.87
C GLY A 744 24.10 31.26 -4.59
N ALA A 745 24.22 32.60 -4.64
CA ALA A 745 25.24 33.30 -5.43
C ALA A 745 25.30 32.83 -6.90
N GLY A 746 24.14 32.88 -7.56
CA GLY A 746 23.95 32.35 -8.92
C GLY A 746 23.53 30.88 -8.99
N PHE A 747 23.78 30.06 -7.95
CA PHE A 747 23.33 28.67 -7.92
C PHE A 747 21.87 28.52 -7.48
N GLY A 748 21.22 27.43 -7.91
CA GLY A 748 19.87 27.05 -7.52
C GLY A 748 19.78 26.55 -6.07
N PRO A 749 18.58 26.12 -5.62
CA PRO A 749 18.36 25.72 -4.23
C PRO A 749 19.23 24.54 -3.78
N PHE A 750 19.58 24.53 -2.49
CA PHE A 750 20.45 23.54 -1.88
C PHE A 750 19.67 22.50 -1.07
N PHE A 751 20.15 21.25 -1.08
CA PHE A 751 19.42 20.09 -0.53
C PHE A 751 20.27 19.16 0.33
N TYR A 752 19.60 18.44 1.22
CA TYR A 752 20.12 17.28 1.94
C TYR A 752 19.29 16.04 1.54
N LEU A 753 19.93 14.91 1.23
CA LEU A 753 19.26 13.72 0.69
C LEU A 753 19.36 12.53 1.66
N PRO A 754 18.26 12.14 2.34
CA PRO A 754 18.28 11.15 3.41
C PRO A 754 18.06 9.71 2.96
N LYS A 755 18.50 8.80 3.85
CA LYS A 755 18.17 7.36 3.91
C LYS A 755 18.26 6.61 2.57
N MET A 756 19.21 6.99 1.70
CA MET A 756 19.51 6.23 0.49
C MET A 756 20.29 4.96 0.82
N GLU A 757 20.03 3.87 0.11
CA GLU A 757 20.70 2.58 0.30
C GLU A 757 21.65 2.20 -0.84
N ASN A 758 21.66 2.94 -1.95
CA ASN A 758 22.50 2.63 -3.11
C ASN A 758 22.69 3.81 -4.08
N SER A 759 23.73 3.72 -4.90
CA SER A 759 24.07 4.64 -5.99
C SER A 759 22.98 4.82 -7.05
N ARG A 760 22.08 3.84 -7.23
CA ARG A 760 20.99 3.93 -8.23
C ARG A 760 19.89 4.90 -7.76
N GLU A 761 19.70 5.07 -6.46
CA GLU A 761 18.85 6.12 -5.87
C GLU A 761 19.47 7.51 -6.03
N ALA A 762 20.79 7.63 -5.87
CA ALA A 762 21.52 8.86 -6.16
C ALA A 762 21.39 9.26 -7.65
N LYS A 763 21.42 8.28 -8.57
CA LYS A 763 21.14 8.53 -9.99
C LYS A 763 19.73 9.03 -10.27
N ILE A 764 18.71 8.56 -9.55
CA ILE A 764 17.35 9.11 -9.68
C ILE A 764 17.34 10.58 -9.25
N TRP A 765 17.97 10.94 -8.12
CA TRP A 765 18.11 12.34 -7.71
C TRP A 765 18.84 13.21 -8.75
N ASN A 766 19.93 12.71 -9.34
CA ASN A 766 20.64 13.42 -10.41
C ASN A 766 19.70 13.76 -11.58
N CYS A 767 18.88 12.81 -12.04
CA CYS A 767 17.93 13.07 -13.12
C CYS A 767 16.74 13.95 -12.70
N VAL A 768 16.29 13.89 -11.43
CA VAL A 768 15.31 14.84 -10.87
C VAL A 768 15.86 16.26 -10.93
N PHE A 769 17.14 16.46 -10.60
CA PHE A 769 17.80 17.77 -10.67
C PHE A 769 17.95 18.25 -12.11
N GLU A 770 18.48 17.42 -13.02
CA GLU A 770 18.61 17.76 -14.45
C GLU A 770 17.26 18.12 -15.09
N ARG A 771 16.17 17.44 -14.68
CA ARG A 771 14.80 17.76 -15.13
C ARG A 771 14.33 19.11 -14.60
N ALA A 772 14.59 19.39 -13.32
CA ALA A 772 14.22 20.65 -12.67
C ALA A 772 14.98 21.86 -13.24
N GLU A 773 16.29 21.72 -13.43
CA GLU A 773 17.14 22.76 -14.02
C GLU A 773 16.72 23.08 -15.46
N LYS A 774 16.49 22.03 -16.28
CA LYS A 774 16.01 22.19 -17.65
C LYS A 774 14.61 22.83 -17.72
N LYS A 775 13.72 22.57 -16.76
CA LYS A 775 12.40 23.21 -16.66
C LYS A 775 12.52 24.69 -16.26
N ALA A 776 13.48 25.02 -15.41
CA ALA A 776 13.75 26.38 -14.94
C ALA A 776 14.61 27.23 -15.90
N GLY A 777 15.23 26.63 -16.92
CA GLY A 777 16.12 27.33 -17.86
C GLY A 777 17.47 27.73 -17.26
N ILE A 778 17.95 26.98 -16.27
CA ILE A 778 19.21 27.26 -15.54
C ILE A 778 20.30 26.23 -15.88
N GLU A 779 21.55 26.54 -15.57
CA GLU A 779 22.70 25.72 -15.92
C GLU A 779 22.66 24.35 -15.22
N ARG A 780 23.16 23.30 -15.89
CA ARG A 780 23.28 21.96 -15.30
C ARG A 780 24.26 21.99 -14.13
N GLY A 781 23.85 21.50 -12.96
CA GLY A 781 24.61 21.70 -11.72
C GLY A 781 24.41 23.09 -11.09
N SER A 782 23.25 23.71 -11.31
CA SER A 782 22.75 24.80 -10.47
C SER A 782 22.29 24.28 -9.12
N ILE A 783 21.61 23.13 -9.09
CA ILE A 783 21.16 22.46 -7.88
C ILE A 783 22.37 21.78 -7.21
N ARG A 784 22.41 21.83 -5.88
CA ARG A 784 23.52 21.32 -5.08
C ARG A 784 23.00 20.51 -3.89
N ALA A 785 23.54 19.31 -3.70
CA ALA A 785 23.04 18.35 -2.71
C ALA A 785 24.16 17.75 -1.84
N THR A 786 23.87 17.54 -0.55
CA THR A 786 24.68 16.71 0.35
C THR A 786 23.92 15.41 0.64
N VAL A 787 24.57 14.25 0.57
CA VAL A 787 23.93 12.96 0.87
C VAL A 787 24.23 12.53 2.30
N LEU A 788 23.21 12.10 3.04
CA LEU A 788 23.42 11.45 4.34
C LEU A 788 23.78 9.98 4.08
N ILE A 789 24.99 9.55 4.44
CA ILE A 789 25.38 8.12 4.34
C ILE A 789 24.95 7.41 5.62
N GLU A 790 23.66 7.53 5.92
CA GLU A 790 23.08 7.06 7.18
C GLU A 790 22.48 5.64 7.06
N THR A 791 22.91 4.88 6.05
CA THR A 791 22.52 3.47 5.89
C THR A 791 23.76 2.58 5.74
N LEU A 792 23.71 1.38 6.31
CA LEU A 792 24.82 0.42 6.19
C LEU A 792 25.10 0.02 4.73
N PRO A 793 24.09 -0.20 3.85
CA PRO A 793 24.36 -0.46 2.43
C PRO A 793 25.07 0.69 1.69
N ALA A 794 24.85 1.95 2.08
CA ALA A 794 25.41 3.11 1.38
C ALA A 794 26.91 3.35 1.64
N VAL A 795 27.48 2.90 2.77
CA VAL A 795 28.93 3.09 3.03
C VAL A 795 29.80 2.38 1.98
N PHE A 796 29.32 1.25 1.45
CA PHE A 796 29.98 0.49 0.38
C PHE A 796 29.80 1.07 -1.02
N GLN A 797 29.05 2.17 -1.15
CA GLN A 797 28.76 2.83 -2.44
C GLN A 797 28.98 4.34 -2.39
N MET A 798 29.75 4.88 -1.44
CA MET A 798 29.98 6.33 -1.31
C MET A 798 30.61 6.95 -2.55
N ASP A 799 31.56 6.25 -3.18
CA ASP A 799 32.22 6.72 -4.39
C ASP A 799 31.27 6.71 -5.59
N GLU A 800 30.43 5.68 -5.70
CA GLU A 800 29.41 5.50 -6.74
C GLU A 800 28.24 6.48 -6.58
N ILE A 801 27.81 6.75 -5.35
CA ILE A 801 26.83 7.80 -5.00
C ILE A 801 27.35 9.17 -5.42
N LEU A 802 28.62 9.49 -5.10
CA LEU A 802 29.25 10.73 -5.56
C LEU A 802 29.43 10.75 -7.08
N HIS A 803 29.74 9.63 -7.73
CA HIS A 803 29.90 9.56 -9.19
C HIS A 803 28.59 9.83 -9.94
N GLU A 804 27.48 9.26 -9.47
CA GLU A 804 26.16 9.45 -10.08
C GLU A 804 25.57 10.84 -9.82
N LEU A 805 25.96 11.50 -8.73
CA LEU A 805 25.62 12.89 -8.40
C LEU A 805 26.74 13.90 -8.69
N ARG A 806 27.81 13.54 -9.42
CA ARG A 806 29.05 14.33 -9.49
C ARG A 806 28.86 15.78 -9.96
N ASP A 807 27.88 16.03 -10.82
CA ASP A 807 27.56 17.35 -11.34
C ASP A 807 26.73 18.22 -10.36
N HIS A 808 26.21 17.60 -9.28
CA HIS A 808 25.28 18.18 -8.29
C HIS A 808 25.76 18.03 -6.83
N SER A 809 26.76 17.22 -6.52
CA SER A 809 27.18 16.94 -5.15
C SER A 809 28.00 18.09 -4.54
N VAL A 810 27.77 18.37 -3.26
CA VAL A 810 28.64 19.21 -2.40
C VAL A 810 29.16 18.48 -1.17
N GLY A 811 28.87 17.19 -1.02
CA GLY A 811 29.45 16.37 0.05
C GLY A 811 28.61 15.17 0.48
N LEU A 812 29.14 14.46 1.47
CA LEU A 812 28.47 13.41 2.23
C LEU A 812 28.42 13.79 3.73
N ASN A 813 27.49 13.21 4.49
CA ASN A 813 27.33 13.45 5.93
C ASN A 813 27.31 12.14 6.75
N CYS A 814 27.94 12.19 7.93
CA CYS A 814 27.97 11.13 8.93
C CYS A 814 26.74 11.15 9.86
N GLY A 815 25.77 10.25 9.63
CA GLY A 815 24.70 9.94 10.60
C GLY A 815 25.12 8.96 11.69
N ARG A 816 24.47 9.01 12.88
CA ARG A 816 24.65 8.02 13.98
C ARG A 816 23.43 7.11 14.15
N TRP A 817 22.27 7.66 14.52
CA TRP A 817 21.10 6.84 14.90
C TRP A 817 20.53 6.05 13.73
N ASP A 818 20.30 6.68 12.57
CA ASP A 818 19.87 6.00 11.34
C ASP A 818 20.87 4.93 10.89
N TYR A 819 22.18 5.20 10.99
CA TYR A 819 23.21 4.25 10.57
C TYR A 819 23.19 2.96 11.40
N ILE A 820 23.06 3.07 12.74
CA ILE A 820 22.99 1.88 13.61
C ILE A 820 21.60 1.22 13.63
N PHE A 821 20.53 1.98 13.34
CA PHE A 821 19.22 1.42 12.99
C PHE A 821 19.31 0.58 11.71
N SER A 822 19.99 1.11 10.68
CA SER A 822 20.21 0.44 9.40
C SER A 822 21.12 -0.78 9.54
N TYR A 823 22.11 -0.76 10.45
CA TYR A 823 22.90 -1.94 10.83
C TYR A 823 21.98 -3.07 11.35
N ILE A 824 21.10 -2.79 12.31
CA ILE A 824 20.14 -3.78 12.84
C ILE A 824 19.15 -4.23 11.75
N LYS A 825 18.65 -3.31 10.93
CA LYS A 825 17.70 -3.60 9.82
C LYS A 825 18.33 -4.50 8.76
N THR A 826 19.60 -4.32 8.46
CA THR A 826 20.38 -5.13 7.50
C THR A 826 20.68 -6.51 8.10
N PHE A 827 21.20 -6.54 9.32
CA PHE A 827 21.53 -7.76 10.06
C PHE A 827 20.36 -8.36 10.85
N GLN A 828 19.12 -8.07 10.45
CA GLN A 828 17.89 -8.43 11.17
C GLN A 828 17.64 -9.95 11.33
N GLY A 829 18.36 -10.77 10.55
CA GLY A 829 18.35 -12.23 10.59
C GLY A 829 19.57 -12.85 11.28
N HIS A 830 20.52 -12.04 11.77
CA HIS A 830 21.81 -12.49 12.26
C HIS A 830 21.91 -12.41 13.81
N PRO A 831 21.72 -13.54 14.53
CA PRO A 831 21.81 -13.56 16.00
C PRO A 831 23.22 -13.28 16.54
N ASP A 832 24.25 -13.34 15.69
CA ASP A 832 25.62 -12.97 16.05
C ASP A 832 25.89 -11.45 16.03
N ARG A 833 24.92 -10.64 15.55
CA ARG A 833 25.03 -9.19 15.29
C ARG A 833 24.17 -8.32 16.21
N LEU A 834 24.09 -8.71 17.48
CA LEU A 834 23.36 -7.98 18.52
C LEU A 834 24.04 -6.65 18.84
N LEU A 835 23.26 -5.56 18.89
CA LEU A 835 23.74 -4.24 19.30
C LEU A 835 23.68 -4.10 20.84
N PRO A 836 24.72 -3.57 21.53
CA PRO A 836 24.66 -3.17 22.93
C PRO A 836 23.86 -1.86 23.11
N ASP A 837 23.65 -1.40 24.34
CA ASP A 837 22.96 -0.12 24.65
C ASP A 837 23.37 0.99 23.67
N ARG A 838 22.40 1.56 22.93
CA ARG A 838 22.69 2.46 21.78
C ARG A 838 23.65 3.62 22.10
N PHE A 839 23.66 4.09 23.34
CA PHE A 839 24.55 5.15 23.81
C PHE A 839 26.04 4.74 23.82
N LEU A 840 26.36 3.47 24.06
CA LEU A 840 27.72 2.92 24.01
C LEU A 840 28.26 2.84 22.57
N VAL A 841 27.37 2.72 21.58
CA VAL A 841 27.72 2.67 20.15
C VAL A 841 28.01 4.08 19.62
N GLY A 842 29.10 4.66 20.10
CA GLY A 842 29.58 6.00 19.73
C GLY A 842 30.51 6.00 18.51
N MET A 843 30.79 7.19 17.99
CA MET A 843 31.67 7.42 16.82
C MET A 843 33.14 7.01 17.03
N THR A 844 33.50 6.55 18.22
CA THR A 844 34.83 6.02 18.59
C THR A 844 34.93 4.50 18.52
N GLN A 845 33.81 3.77 18.34
CA GLN A 845 33.88 2.32 18.06
C GLN A 845 34.46 2.07 16.66
N HIS A 846 35.20 0.97 16.49
CA HIS A 846 35.98 0.66 15.28
C HIS A 846 35.18 0.89 13.98
N PHE A 847 34.04 0.22 13.82
CA PHE A 847 33.23 0.35 12.59
C PHE A 847 32.68 1.77 12.35
N MET A 848 32.25 2.49 13.39
CA MET A 848 31.79 3.89 13.26
C MET A 848 32.95 4.84 12.92
N ARG A 849 34.14 4.60 13.48
CA ARG A 849 35.35 5.35 13.15
C ARG A 849 35.76 5.10 11.71
N ASN A 850 35.82 3.84 11.27
CA ASN A 850 36.23 3.50 9.90
C ASN A 850 35.24 4.03 8.86
N TYR A 851 33.94 4.01 9.16
CA TYR A 851 32.91 4.70 8.39
C TYR A 851 33.20 6.22 8.27
N SER A 852 33.48 6.89 9.39
CA SER A 852 33.83 8.32 9.43
C SER A 852 35.10 8.63 8.64
N ASP A 853 36.17 7.86 8.87
CA ASP A 853 37.50 8.02 8.26
C ASP A 853 37.46 7.75 6.74
N LEU A 854 36.71 6.72 6.31
CA LEU A 854 36.49 6.40 4.89
C LEU A 854 35.63 7.46 4.19
N LEU A 855 34.57 7.97 4.84
CA LEU A 855 33.73 9.03 4.28
C LEU A 855 34.54 10.31 4.02
N ILE A 856 35.39 10.70 4.97
CA ILE A 856 36.30 11.84 4.82
C ILE A 856 37.23 11.64 3.62
N ARG A 857 37.91 10.49 3.55
CA ARG A 857 38.78 10.15 2.41
C ARG A 857 38.05 10.21 1.08
N THR A 858 36.89 9.56 0.98
CA THR A 858 36.09 9.52 -0.25
C THR A 858 35.67 10.92 -0.69
N CYS A 859 35.09 11.73 0.20
CA CYS A 859 34.70 13.10 -0.11
C CYS A 859 35.88 13.97 -0.60
N HIS A 860 36.99 13.96 0.15
CA HIS A 860 38.13 14.83 -0.12
C HIS A 860 38.85 14.44 -1.42
N ARG A 861 38.98 13.14 -1.71
CA ARG A 861 39.49 12.65 -3.00
C ARG A 861 38.59 13.04 -4.18
N ARG A 862 37.29 13.27 -3.97
CA ARG A 862 36.35 13.77 -5.00
C ARG A 862 36.13 15.28 -4.96
N GLY A 863 36.81 16.03 -4.10
CA GLY A 863 36.75 17.49 -4.04
C GLY A 863 35.48 18.07 -3.41
N VAL A 864 34.78 17.30 -2.57
CA VAL A 864 33.52 17.71 -1.89
C VAL A 864 33.64 17.56 -0.37
N HIS A 865 32.66 18.09 0.38
CA HIS A 865 32.74 18.13 1.84
C HIS A 865 32.48 16.76 2.50
N ALA A 866 33.15 16.52 3.63
CA ALA A 866 32.85 15.49 4.61
C ALA A 866 32.23 16.11 5.87
N MET A 867 30.91 16.00 6.03
CA MET A 867 30.19 16.59 7.17
C MET A 867 30.08 15.62 8.36
N GLY A 868 30.39 16.12 9.56
CA GLY A 868 30.30 15.40 10.83
C GLY A 868 28.88 15.29 11.40
N GLY A 869 28.75 14.56 12.51
CA GLY A 869 27.46 14.15 13.07
C GLY A 869 26.80 15.15 14.02
N MET A 870 25.64 14.75 14.56
CA MET A 870 24.77 15.60 15.37
C MET A 870 25.23 15.79 16.82
N ALA A 871 25.30 17.05 17.29
CA ALA A 871 25.21 17.42 18.69
C ALA A 871 23.76 17.78 19.08
N ALA A 872 23.06 16.86 19.75
CA ALA A 872 21.63 16.98 20.07
C ALA A 872 21.31 17.69 21.41
N GLN A 873 22.34 18.09 22.18
CA GLN A 873 22.20 18.60 23.55
C GLN A 873 21.39 19.91 23.64
N ILE A 874 20.45 19.94 24.58
CA ILE A 874 19.67 21.13 24.93
C ILE A 874 20.33 21.77 26.17
N PRO A 875 20.75 23.06 26.11
CA PRO A 875 21.35 23.74 27.25
C PRO A 875 20.46 23.74 28.51
N ILE A 876 21.06 23.34 29.62
CA ILE A 876 20.39 23.16 30.92
C ILE A 876 20.41 24.51 31.64
N ARG A 877 19.25 25.16 31.74
CA ARG A 877 19.17 26.57 32.18
C ARG A 877 19.43 26.77 33.67
N ASP A 878 18.94 25.82 34.46
CA ASP A 878 18.85 25.95 35.92
C ASP A 878 19.94 25.15 36.65
N ASP A 879 20.87 24.55 35.88
CA ASP A 879 22.10 23.90 36.38
C ASP A 879 23.28 24.23 35.45
N PRO A 880 24.06 25.30 35.77
CA PRO A 880 25.23 25.69 34.98
C PRO A 880 26.35 24.65 34.96
N ALA A 881 26.46 23.80 35.99
CA ALA A 881 27.54 22.81 36.09
C ALA A 881 27.26 21.60 35.19
N ALA A 882 26.03 21.08 35.20
CA ALA A 882 25.60 20.05 34.26
C ALA A 882 25.58 20.58 32.81
N ASN A 883 25.21 21.85 32.60
CA ASN A 883 25.28 22.50 31.29
C ASN A 883 26.72 22.56 30.75
N GLU A 884 27.68 23.01 31.56
CA GLU A 884 29.08 23.09 31.11
C GLU A 884 29.67 21.70 30.88
N ALA A 885 29.37 20.71 31.73
CA ALA A 885 29.77 19.32 31.50
C ALA A 885 29.20 18.74 30.19
N ALA A 886 27.95 19.08 29.84
CA ALA A 886 27.34 18.68 28.57
C ALA A 886 27.99 19.40 27.36
N LEU A 887 28.27 20.71 27.48
CA LEU A 887 29.02 21.46 26.46
C LEU A 887 30.43 20.90 26.27
N ASP A 888 31.10 20.46 27.33
CA ASP A 888 32.43 19.88 27.26
C ASP A 888 32.46 18.53 26.53
N LEU A 889 31.41 17.73 26.66
CA LEU A 889 31.23 16.51 25.84
C LEU A 889 31.01 16.86 24.36
N VAL A 890 30.24 17.91 24.06
CA VAL A 890 30.10 18.42 22.69
C VAL A 890 31.44 18.92 22.15
N ARG A 891 32.19 19.75 22.90
CA ARG A 891 33.53 20.22 22.49
C ARG A 891 34.47 19.05 22.19
N LYS A 892 34.50 18.02 23.03
CA LYS A 892 35.35 16.82 22.85
C LYS A 892 34.97 16.02 21.60
N ASP A 893 33.68 15.82 21.33
CA ASP A 893 33.23 15.16 20.10
C ASP A 893 33.53 16.00 18.84
N LYS A 894 33.37 17.33 18.91
CA LYS A 894 33.61 18.20 17.75
C LYS A 894 35.10 18.41 17.49
N LEU A 895 35.93 18.29 18.52
CA LEU A 895 37.38 18.23 18.42
C LEU A 895 37.86 16.92 17.77
N ARG A 896 37.17 15.78 18.01
CA ARG A 896 37.38 14.52 17.27
C ARG A 896 37.06 14.73 15.78
N GLU A 897 35.92 15.32 15.45
CA GLU A 897 35.49 15.44 14.05
C GLU A 897 36.39 16.33 13.20
N VAL A 898 36.70 17.55 13.66
CA VAL A 898 37.61 18.45 12.93
C VAL A 898 39.02 17.86 12.79
N LYS A 899 39.53 17.14 13.80
CA LYS A 899 40.84 16.47 13.74
C LYS A 899 40.87 15.20 12.90
N ALA A 900 39.74 14.50 12.75
CA ALA A 900 39.61 13.40 11.81
C ALA A 900 39.62 13.87 10.35
N GLY A 901 39.22 15.13 10.11
CA GLY A 901 39.19 15.76 8.79
C GLY A 901 37.81 16.25 8.34
N HIS A 902 36.77 16.22 9.17
CA HIS A 902 35.48 16.79 8.78
C HIS A 902 35.56 18.30 8.52
N ASP A 903 34.84 18.79 7.52
CA ASP A 903 34.81 20.23 7.17
C ASP A 903 33.84 21.04 8.05
N GLY A 904 32.88 20.36 8.67
CA GLY A 904 31.89 20.96 9.55
C GLY A 904 31.08 19.92 10.32
N THR A 905 30.24 20.39 11.24
CA THR A 905 29.42 19.57 12.15
C THR A 905 27.96 20.00 12.19
N TRP A 906 27.09 19.12 12.64
CA TRP A 906 25.69 19.43 12.97
C TRP A 906 25.45 19.73 14.45
N ALA A 907 24.45 20.57 14.71
CA ALA A 907 23.86 20.79 16.03
C ALA A 907 22.33 21.00 15.95
N ALA A 908 21.58 20.53 16.95
CA ALA A 908 20.11 20.60 16.97
C ALA A 908 19.54 21.85 17.69
N HIS A 909 20.40 22.67 18.31
CA HIS A 909 19.95 23.80 19.13
C HIS A 909 20.89 25.02 18.99
N PRO A 910 20.36 26.26 18.81
CA PRO A 910 21.18 27.46 18.60
C PRO A 910 22.24 27.72 19.68
N GLY A 911 21.97 27.31 20.93
CA GLY A 911 22.91 27.47 22.05
C GLY A 911 24.20 26.63 21.94
N LEU A 912 24.26 25.62 21.08
CA LEU A 912 25.48 24.84 20.84
C LEU A 912 26.38 25.46 19.76
N ILE A 913 25.82 26.33 18.90
CA ILE A 913 26.51 26.86 17.73
C ILE A 913 27.81 27.60 18.08
N PRO A 914 27.90 28.44 19.13
CA PRO A 914 29.16 29.10 19.50
C PRO A 914 30.28 28.10 19.83
N ALA A 915 30.00 27.08 20.64
CA ALA A 915 31.00 26.08 21.04
C ALA A 915 31.44 25.20 19.85
N CYS A 916 30.53 24.84 18.95
CA CYS A 916 30.88 24.12 17.73
C CYS A 916 31.73 25.00 16.78
N MET A 917 31.36 26.29 16.66
CA MET A 917 32.02 27.26 15.78
C MET A 917 33.44 27.57 16.27
N GLU A 918 33.63 27.72 17.58
CA GLU A 918 34.91 27.85 18.26
C GLU A 918 35.81 26.64 17.96
N VAL A 919 35.33 25.42 18.25
CA VAL A 919 36.14 24.20 18.11
C VAL A 919 36.59 23.97 16.67
N PHE A 920 35.70 24.15 15.68
CA PHE A 920 36.11 24.05 14.27
C PHE A 920 37.05 25.20 13.86
N THR A 921 36.75 26.45 14.21
CA THR A 921 37.58 27.61 13.83
C THR A 921 38.98 27.59 14.44
N ASN A 922 39.14 27.01 15.63
CA ASN A 922 40.43 26.91 16.31
C ASN A 922 41.30 25.72 15.83
N ASN A 923 40.76 24.80 15.03
CA ASN A 923 41.47 23.61 14.55
C ASN A 923 41.57 23.52 13.01
N MET A 924 40.70 24.21 12.27
CA MET A 924 40.88 24.46 10.84
C MET A 924 41.99 25.51 10.62
N GLY A 925 42.78 25.36 9.56
CA GLY A 925 43.89 26.27 9.28
C GLY A 925 43.42 27.73 9.09
N SER A 926 44.22 28.69 9.56
CA SER A 926 43.88 30.12 9.49
C SER A 926 43.53 30.54 8.05
N ASN A 927 42.35 31.15 7.88
CA ASN A 927 41.75 31.53 6.60
C ASN A 927 41.34 30.37 5.65
N THR A 928 41.33 29.11 6.09
CA THR A 928 40.71 28.00 5.33
C THR A 928 39.20 27.92 5.60
N PRO A 929 38.35 27.74 4.58
CA PRO A 929 36.90 27.60 4.77
C PRO A 929 36.46 26.13 4.95
N ASN A 930 37.28 25.18 4.50
CA ASN A 930 37.11 23.72 4.57
C ASN A 930 38.49 23.03 4.55
N GLN A 931 38.51 21.71 4.77
CA GLN A 931 39.70 20.86 4.87
C GLN A 931 39.91 19.92 3.66
N ILE A 932 39.02 19.98 2.66
CA ILE A 932 38.98 19.15 1.44
C ILE A 932 40.36 18.93 0.79
N GLN A 933 41.21 19.97 0.72
CA GLN A 933 42.54 19.87 0.11
C GLN A 933 43.67 19.52 1.09
N SER A 934 43.50 19.78 2.39
CA SER A 934 44.56 19.62 3.41
C SER A 934 44.52 18.28 4.14
N MET A 935 43.35 17.65 4.29
CA MET A 935 43.12 16.49 5.15
C MET A 935 42.57 15.29 4.36
N ARG A 936 43.30 14.81 3.34
CA ARG A 936 42.80 13.76 2.41
C ARG A 936 42.61 12.35 3.01
N ARG A 937 43.09 12.10 4.23
CA ARG A 937 42.97 10.82 4.96
C ARG A 937 43.32 9.58 4.13
N GLU A 938 44.44 9.60 3.42
CA GLU A 938 44.88 8.44 2.62
C GLU A 938 45.26 7.21 3.47
N ASP A 939 45.42 7.37 4.79
CA ASP A 939 45.49 6.27 5.76
C ASP A 939 44.20 5.41 5.79
N ALA A 940 43.04 6.01 5.48
CA ALA A 940 41.77 5.30 5.33
C ALA A 940 41.66 4.48 4.01
N SER A 941 42.73 4.41 3.20
CA SER A 941 42.75 3.61 1.97
C SER A 941 42.77 2.10 2.21
N SER A 942 43.22 1.63 3.39
CA SER A 942 43.30 0.22 3.75
C SER A 942 42.09 -0.31 4.54
N ILE A 943 41.01 0.48 4.66
CA ILE A 943 39.79 0.07 5.36
C ILE A 943 39.07 -1.03 4.56
N THR A 944 38.80 -2.14 5.24
CA THR A 944 38.17 -3.35 4.69
C THR A 944 36.65 -3.36 4.84
N GLU A 945 35.99 -4.39 4.30
CA GLU A 945 34.56 -4.60 4.56
C GLU A 945 34.35 -5.07 6.00
N GLU A 946 35.22 -5.93 6.51
CA GLU A 946 35.25 -6.42 7.88
C GLU A 946 35.34 -5.28 8.90
N ASP A 947 36.15 -4.25 8.62
CA ASP A 947 36.30 -3.04 9.43
C ASP A 947 34.98 -2.25 9.57
N LEU A 948 34.23 -2.12 8.47
CA LEU A 948 32.95 -1.39 8.40
C LEU A 948 31.78 -2.21 8.95
N LEU A 949 31.93 -3.54 8.98
CA LEU A 949 30.94 -4.49 9.47
C LEU A 949 31.21 -4.95 10.91
N GLU A 950 32.28 -4.53 11.59
CA GLU A 950 32.61 -5.06 12.93
C GLU A 950 31.41 -4.97 13.90
N ARG A 951 31.25 -6.01 14.72
CA ARG A 951 30.21 -6.10 15.74
C ARG A 951 30.42 -5.02 16.81
N PRO A 952 29.43 -4.15 17.07
CA PRO A 952 29.53 -3.14 18.11
C PRO A 952 29.71 -3.80 19.49
N ARG A 953 30.57 -3.23 20.34
CA ARG A 953 30.93 -3.81 21.65
C ARG A 953 30.35 -3.00 22.80
N GLY A 954 29.89 -3.66 23.86
CA GLY A 954 29.30 -3.02 25.03
C GLY A 954 28.36 -3.96 25.79
N VAL A 955 27.74 -3.43 26.85
CA VAL A 955 26.70 -4.12 27.65
C VAL A 955 25.29 -3.81 27.14
N ARG A 956 24.32 -4.65 27.50
CA ARG A 956 22.88 -4.48 27.25
C ARG A 956 22.16 -4.44 28.60
N THR A 957 21.69 -3.27 29.01
CA THR A 957 21.21 -3.06 30.39
C THR A 957 19.68 -2.95 30.47
N LEU A 958 19.15 -3.21 31.66
CA LEU A 958 17.71 -3.00 31.92
C LEU A 958 17.32 -1.52 31.79
N GLU A 959 18.20 -0.56 32.15
CA GLU A 959 17.92 0.85 31.89
C GLU A 959 18.03 1.20 30.40
N GLY A 960 18.87 0.53 29.61
CA GLY A 960 18.85 0.64 28.15
C GLY A 960 17.48 0.27 27.57
N LEU A 961 16.93 -0.87 27.98
CA LEU A 961 15.59 -1.34 27.60
C LEU A 961 14.48 -0.37 28.05
N ARG A 962 14.56 0.15 29.29
CA ARG A 962 13.63 1.17 29.82
C ARG A 962 13.73 2.50 29.07
N LEU A 963 14.92 3.03 28.88
CA LEU A 963 15.18 4.32 28.23
C LEU A 963 14.72 4.32 26.78
N ASN A 964 14.98 3.24 26.02
CA ASN A 964 14.45 3.07 24.67
C ASN A 964 12.91 3.03 24.66
N THR A 965 12.29 2.31 25.60
CA THR A 965 10.82 2.25 25.73
C THR A 965 10.23 3.61 26.07
N ARG A 966 10.81 4.29 27.06
CA ARG A 966 10.39 5.60 27.59
C ARG A 966 10.57 6.73 26.57
N VAL A 967 11.65 6.72 25.80
CA VAL A 967 11.89 7.70 24.71
C VAL A 967 11.01 7.40 23.50
N GLY A 968 10.95 6.15 23.03
CA GLY A 968 10.15 5.76 21.86
C GLY A 968 8.66 6.06 22.02
N ILE A 969 8.07 5.78 23.19
CA ILE A 969 6.66 6.08 23.46
C ILE A 969 6.42 7.60 23.53
N GLN A 970 7.28 8.38 24.18
CA GLN A 970 7.09 9.84 24.27
C GLN A 970 7.30 10.55 22.94
N TYR A 971 8.28 10.11 22.15
CA TYR A 971 8.49 10.61 20.79
C TYR A 971 7.25 10.33 19.92
N LEU A 972 6.77 9.08 19.88
CA LEU A 972 5.57 8.73 19.11
C LEU A 972 4.33 9.49 19.59
N ALA A 973 4.18 9.75 20.90
CA ALA A 973 3.08 10.54 21.43
C ALA A 973 3.11 11.99 20.92
N ALA A 974 4.30 12.62 20.88
CA ALA A 974 4.50 13.95 20.31
C ALA A 974 4.29 13.98 18.79
N TRP A 975 4.85 13.01 18.07
CA TRP A 975 4.79 12.89 16.61
C TRP A 975 3.35 12.68 16.11
N LEU A 976 2.58 11.82 16.78
CA LEU A 976 1.15 11.62 16.49
C LEU A 976 0.31 12.89 16.75
N THR A 977 0.76 13.77 17.65
CA THR A 977 0.14 15.10 17.88
C THR A 977 0.70 16.23 16.99
N GLY A 978 1.58 15.92 16.03
CA GLY A 978 2.09 16.87 15.04
C GLY A 978 3.49 17.44 15.30
N THR A 979 4.25 16.93 16.28
CA THR A 979 5.60 17.44 16.64
C THR A 979 6.66 16.37 16.42
N GLY A 980 7.54 16.55 15.42
CA GLY A 980 8.63 15.60 15.12
C GLY A 980 10.01 15.97 15.71
N SER A 981 10.16 17.13 16.34
CA SER A 981 11.40 17.55 17.01
C SER A 981 11.08 17.69 18.48
N VAL A 982 11.54 16.74 19.31
CA VAL A 982 10.97 16.51 20.64
C VAL A 982 12.05 16.61 21.73
N PRO A 983 11.96 17.58 22.66
CA PRO A 983 12.92 17.70 23.75
C PRO A 983 12.67 16.62 24.82
N LEU A 984 13.53 15.61 24.91
CA LEU A 984 13.47 14.51 25.88
C LEU A 984 14.83 14.37 26.58
N TYR A 985 14.84 14.37 27.92
CA TYR A 985 16.04 14.17 28.76
C TYR A 985 17.26 15.03 28.36
N ASN A 986 17.00 16.32 28.06
CA ASN A 986 17.98 17.31 27.59
C ASN A 986 18.64 16.99 26.23
N LEU A 987 18.03 16.13 25.42
CA LEU A 987 18.33 15.92 24.00
C LEU A 987 17.15 16.39 23.14
N MET A 988 17.45 16.92 21.97
CA MET A 988 16.46 17.18 20.92
C MET A 988 16.39 15.93 20.03
N GLU A 989 15.35 15.12 20.22
CA GLU A 989 15.20 13.82 19.56
C GLU A 989 14.30 13.93 18.31
N ASP A 990 14.62 13.14 17.29
CA ASP A 990 13.92 13.01 16.01
C ASP A 990 13.46 11.55 15.76
N ALA A 991 12.87 11.26 14.59
CA ALA A 991 12.34 9.93 14.31
C ALA A 991 13.42 8.83 14.29
N ALA A 992 14.66 9.14 13.87
CA ALA A 992 15.78 8.21 13.94
C ALA A 992 16.07 7.71 15.36
N THR A 993 15.91 8.54 16.39
CA THR A 993 15.97 8.10 17.80
C THR A 993 14.88 7.09 18.14
N ALA A 994 13.64 7.30 17.68
CA ALA A 994 12.54 6.36 17.95
C ALA A 994 12.71 5.04 17.19
N GLU A 995 13.22 5.11 15.95
CA GLU A 995 13.57 3.95 15.12
C GLU A 995 14.66 3.08 15.77
N ILE A 996 15.80 3.65 16.18
CA ILE A 996 16.82 2.86 16.90
C ILE A 996 16.29 2.30 18.22
N SER A 997 15.47 3.07 18.95
CA SER A 997 14.89 2.63 20.21
C SER A 997 13.96 1.41 20.04
N ARG A 998 13.12 1.38 18.99
CA ARG A 998 12.26 0.21 18.72
C ARG A 998 13.05 -0.98 18.16
N VAL A 999 14.00 -0.80 17.24
CA VAL A 999 14.68 -1.96 16.63
C VAL A 999 15.70 -2.61 17.57
N GLN A 1000 16.31 -1.84 18.48
CA GLN A 1000 17.15 -2.40 19.55
C GLN A 1000 16.33 -3.30 20.49
N ASN A 1001 15.20 -2.79 20.99
CA ASN A 1001 14.31 -3.55 21.84
C ASN A 1001 13.75 -4.79 21.13
N TRP A 1002 13.32 -4.66 19.87
CA TRP A 1002 12.88 -5.78 19.02
C TRP A 1002 13.99 -6.82 18.85
N GLN A 1003 15.23 -6.41 18.60
CA GLN A 1003 16.36 -7.33 18.41
C GLN A 1003 16.62 -8.14 19.71
N TRP A 1004 16.57 -7.49 20.87
CA TRP A 1004 16.78 -8.17 22.15
C TRP A 1004 15.63 -9.13 22.52
N ILE A 1005 14.38 -8.74 22.27
CA ILE A 1005 13.20 -9.60 22.47
C ILE A 1005 13.25 -10.81 21.52
N LYS A 1006 13.50 -10.58 20.23
CA LYS A 1006 13.52 -11.62 19.18
C LYS A 1006 14.56 -12.70 19.44
N TYR A 1007 15.73 -12.32 19.94
CA TYR A 1007 16.85 -13.25 20.20
C TYR A 1007 16.97 -13.69 21.67
N GLY A 1008 15.99 -13.37 22.52
CA GLY A 1008 15.94 -13.84 23.91
C GLY A 1008 17.14 -13.40 24.74
N VAL A 1009 17.64 -12.19 24.48
CA VAL A 1009 19.00 -11.77 24.84
C VAL A 1009 19.14 -11.54 26.33
N GLU A 1010 20.26 -11.96 26.90
CA GLU A 1010 20.58 -11.81 28.33
C GLU A 1010 21.06 -10.37 28.62
N LEU A 1011 20.50 -9.77 29.67
CA LEU A 1011 20.88 -8.44 30.15
C LEU A 1011 22.06 -8.50 31.13
N ASP A 1012 22.93 -7.51 31.01
CA ASP A 1012 24.06 -7.29 31.90
C ASP A 1012 23.64 -6.29 33.01
N GLY A 1013 23.90 -6.61 34.29
CA GLY A 1013 23.72 -5.66 35.39
C GLY A 1013 23.70 -6.26 36.80
N ASP A 1014 23.08 -7.43 36.98
CA ASP A 1014 22.68 -7.95 38.30
C ASP A 1014 23.01 -9.43 38.53
N GLY A 1015 23.66 -10.10 37.57
CA GLY A 1015 24.14 -11.49 37.72
C GLY A 1015 23.04 -12.56 37.71
N LEU A 1016 21.77 -12.17 37.54
CA LEU A 1016 20.61 -13.05 37.54
C LEU A 1016 20.27 -13.67 36.17
N GLY A 1017 21.04 -13.35 35.12
CA GLY A 1017 20.85 -13.92 33.78
C GLY A 1017 19.50 -13.57 33.14
N VAL A 1018 18.96 -12.38 33.41
CA VAL A 1018 17.60 -12.00 33.01
C VAL A 1018 17.52 -11.85 31.49
N ARG A 1019 16.75 -12.73 30.85
CA ARG A 1019 16.53 -12.70 29.39
C ARG A 1019 15.38 -11.78 29.00
N VAL A 1020 15.63 -10.96 27.99
CA VAL A 1020 14.62 -10.10 27.37
C VAL A 1020 13.62 -10.96 26.61
N GLY A 1021 12.34 -10.75 26.90
CA GLY A 1021 11.22 -11.38 26.22
C GLY A 1021 9.91 -10.68 26.60
N ASN A 1022 8.80 -11.09 25.98
CA ASN A 1022 7.52 -10.37 26.06
C ASN A 1022 7.03 -10.09 27.49
N VAL A 1023 7.31 -10.97 28.46
CA VAL A 1023 6.94 -10.78 29.88
C VAL A 1023 7.75 -9.66 30.54
N LEU A 1024 9.07 -9.62 30.32
CA LEU A 1024 9.92 -8.54 30.86
C LEU A 1024 9.58 -7.21 30.17
N PHE A 1025 9.43 -7.23 28.84
CA PHE A 1025 9.11 -6.04 28.06
C PHE A 1025 7.73 -5.47 28.46
N GLY A 1026 6.72 -6.31 28.70
CA GLY A 1026 5.42 -5.88 29.19
C GLY A 1026 5.49 -5.16 30.54
N ARG A 1027 6.28 -5.67 31.50
CA ARG A 1027 6.52 -5.00 32.79
C ARG A 1027 7.24 -3.67 32.62
N VAL A 1028 8.28 -3.62 31.78
CA VAL A 1028 8.98 -2.36 31.46
C VAL A 1028 8.01 -1.35 30.83
N VAL A 1029 7.16 -1.76 29.88
CA VAL A 1029 6.15 -0.88 29.27
C VAL A 1029 5.17 -0.34 30.32
N GLU A 1030 4.70 -1.15 31.26
CA GLU A 1030 3.82 -0.70 32.35
C GLU A 1030 4.51 0.30 33.28
N GLU A 1031 5.69 -0.05 33.80
CA GLU A 1031 6.44 0.76 34.76
C GLU A 1031 6.91 2.09 34.15
N GLU A 1032 7.40 2.08 32.91
CA GLU A 1032 7.79 3.30 32.20
C GLU A 1032 6.57 4.14 31.80
N MET A 1033 5.40 3.55 31.53
CA MET A 1033 4.16 4.32 31.33
C MET A 1033 3.70 5.03 32.62
N GLN A 1034 3.78 4.36 33.77
CA GLN A 1034 3.55 5.02 35.06
C GLN A 1034 4.56 6.14 35.33
N ARG A 1035 5.83 5.95 34.92
CA ARG A 1035 6.87 6.97 35.01
C ARG A 1035 6.57 8.17 34.11
N ILE A 1036 6.16 7.95 32.86
CA ILE A 1036 5.74 9.00 31.93
C ILE A 1036 4.55 9.79 32.50
N GLU A 1037 3.52 9.15 33.08
CA GLU A 1037 2.40 9.87 33.72
C GLU A 1037 2.87 10.80 34.85
N ARG A 1038 3.88 10.38 35.62
CA ARG A 1038 4.51 11.21 36.67
C ARG A 1038 5.33 12.35 36.08
N GLU A 1039 6.15 12.10 35.06
CA GLU A 1039 7.05 13.10 34.45
C GLU A 1039 6.30 14.17 33.64
N VAL A 1040 5.28 13.80 32.85
CA VAL A 1040 4.50 14.78 32.05
C VAL A 1040 3.31 15.38 32.81
N GLY A 1041 2.85 14.70 33.87
CA GLY A 1041 1.69 15.07 34.67
C GLY A 1041 0.36 14.59 34.08
N LYS A 1042 -0.55 14.13 34.95
CA LYS A 1042 -1.81 13.44 34.60
C LYS A 1042 -2.64 14.13 33.51
N GLU A 1043 -2.76 15.45 33.55
CA GLU A 1043 -3.54 16.21 32.57
C GLU A 1043 -2.91 16.20 31.17
N LYS A 1044 -1.57 16.32 31.05
CA LYS A 1044 -0.90 16.16 29.75
C LYS A 1044 -0.95 14.70 29.29
N PHE A 1045 -0.78 13.76 30.21
CA PHE A 1045 -0.83 12.32 29.90
C PHE A 1045 -2.21 11.87 29.38
N LYS A 1046 -3.29 12.40 29.95
CA LYS A 1046 -4.68 12.13 29.55
C LYS A 1046 -5.11 12.84 28.26
N LYS A 1047 -4.50 13.98 27.93
CA LYS A 1047 -4.82 14.78 26.72
C LYS A 1047 -3.91 14.48 25.53
N GLY A 1048 -2.68 13.99 25.76
CA GLY A 1048 -1.75 13.53 24.74
C GLY A 1048 -1.97 12.07 24.35
N MET A 1049 -1.45 11.67 23.19
CA MET A 1049 -1.65 10.34 22.60
C MET A 1049 -0.74 9.25 23.20
N TYR A 1050 -0.42 9.32 24.49
CA TYR A 1050 0.55 8.41 25.13
C TYR A 1050 0.07 6.95 25.15
N LYS A 1051 -1.25 6.70 25.26
CA LYS A 1051 -1.81 5.35 25.24
C LYS A 1051 -1.80 4.76 23.83
N GLU A 1052 -2.06 5.58 22.83
CA GLU A 1052 -2.01 5.22 21.40
C GLU A 1052 -0.57 4.97 20.96
N ALA A 1053 0.36 5.84 21.37
CA ALA A 1053 1.80 5.67 21.14
C ALA A 1053 2.36 4.42 21.82
N CYS A 1054 1.96 4.13 23.06
CA CYS A 1054 2.33 2.90 23.77
C CYS A 1054 1.82 1.65 23.05
N LYS A 1055 0.56 1.64 22.59
CA LYS A 1055 0.00 0.55 21.78
C LYS A 1055 0.76 0.37 20.46
N LEU A 1056 1.04 1.46 19.75
CA LEU A 1056 1.76 1.46 18.48
C LEU A 1056 3.20 0.94 18.65
N PHE A 1057 3.93 1.48 19.63
CA PHE A 1057 5.28 1.06 19.97
C PHE A 1057 5.30 -0.42 20.33
N THR A 1058 4.45 -0.87 21.25
CA THR A 1058 4.39 -2.29 21.66
C THR A 1058 4.08 -3.22 20.49
N ALA A 1059 3.13 -2.85 19.62
CA ALA A 1059 2.77 -3.65 18.44
C ALA A 1059 3.94 -3.85 17.46
N MET A 1060 4.84 -2.87 17.32
CA MET A 1060 6.07 -2.99 16.50
C MET A 1060 7.04 -4.07 17.00
N HIS A 1061 6.93 -4.50 18.26
CA HIS A 1061 7.78 -5.53 18.85
C HIS A 1061 7.16 -6.94 18.76
N CYS A 1062 5.85 -7.04 18.54
CA CYS A 1062 5.13 -8.31 18.39
C CYS A 1062 5.21 -8.90 16.97
N SER A 1063 5.90 -8.23 16.04
CA SER A 1063 6.03 -8.66 14.64
C SER A 1063 7.28 -9.50 14.41
N ASN A 1064 7.11 -10.64 13.73
CA ASN A 1064 8.23 -11.46 13.24
C ASN A 1064 8.94 -10.86 12.01
N THR A 1065 8.37 -9.79 11.42
CA THR A 1065 8.87 -9.02 10.27
C THR A 1065 8.92 -7.53 10.57
#